data_AF-A0A955V581-F1
#
_entry.id   AF-A0A955V581-F1
#
_cell.length_a   1.000
_cell.length_b   1.000
_cell.length_c   1.000
_cell.angle_alpha   90.00
_cell.angle_beta   90.00
_cell.angle_gamma   90.00
#
_symmetry.space_group_name_H-M   'P 1'
#
loop_
_entity.id
_entity.type
_entity.pdbx_description
1 polymer ?
#
loop_
_entity_poly.entity_id
_entity_poly.type
_entity_poly.pdbx_seq_one_letter_code
_entity_poly.pdbx_strand_id
1 'polypeptide(L)'
;MNDIKRLLLCGLALPLLLAACGDDGTNADTDTDTGGTTDTVGDTGADTVTPVDADEVFAFGIDPAQTISMAPFPYDLYLGSDGKVALASLSDDPIYKDLAASFALDAYDREMAKRSGFGSNTPVFFPMAAEPDLATFAGKVYILGVAGRDAGRQVKARFWWHAEAHALGVMADFGDYQVPGTTYAVYITAGVKTVDGTVISAPKYFGDVFADDPVGIDPEAAPARALWSDATAAWAALGVAESPVIGTVYTTEDVLGYGQKVLDAVAAAPLAAPTRRTGWDADAGAFITATPVEEADFAGYFGTPAAPFLTNPGSWGEGSRGSAADLEGAAYTGGSLHHGFGRIINGSIAAPSFNMKVDAGKAVAAPHRFDGAGKLVTDVTTLVPFTLWLCDAQLADPSNLPIAIATHGGTGHRSEMNSFANANCLNGVATIALDLPFHGGRTSMTWLADQGLQVSVQEDKLNAFTGLREGAQGYVADQIADNGGTADTAGGLFALPQSLDPEVAEANTMQISIDSLFLIRLLKDGDWSQVQAGLSFDAGHIYHESLSFGTSYSTMAMALSDDWRGIVSSVGSGRIISANLPIAPSNAFLAAGFLNAVLKLNLGIPRIEMAPWETPVLGFVQWLAERGDPLTWAPFVLRYRPTEKNMSVLSFGDSWDETLYGPAQVSYNNAFGFETFTSTGEWTIDGTMPAAGTVEGVAFPGTAAEPYSANVTYGAAVAHTAALFYWSKSCHTLVMAPVCTQRHEQPFPPIVELETPVTYASPVCAIHGVIRDFMATLQGSDAMGGVTPPTATCDAVYGAQ
;
A
#
# COMPACT_ATOMS: atom_id res chain seq x y z
N MET A 1 18.73 -23.40 -20.02
CA MET A 1 18.06 -22.36 -19.19
C MET A 1 18.17 -20.93 -19.75
N ASN A 2 19.07 -20.61 -20.70
CA ASN A 2 19.18 -19.25 -21.26
C ASN A 2 18.17 -18.90 -22.39
N ASP A 3 17.53 -19.89 -23.02
CA ASP A 3 16.60 -19.63 -24.15
C ASP A 3 15.14 -19.36 -23.74
N ILE A 4 14.73 -19.73 -22.51
CA ILE A 4 13.37 -19.42 -21.99
C ILE A 4 13.27 -17.94 -21.58
N LYS A 5 14.37 -17.31 -21.15
CA LYS A 5 14.40 -15.88 -20.78
C LYS A 5 14.19 -14.94 -21.97
N ARG A 6 14.55 -15.36 -23.20
CA ARG A 6 14.35 -14.54 -24.41
C ARG A 6 12.97 -14.68 -25.02
N LEU A 7 12.28 -15.81 -24.84
CA LEU A 7 10.92 -15.99 -25.36
C LEU A 7 9.87 -15.21 -24.54
N LEU A 8 10.05 -15.06 -23.22
CA LEU A 8 9.13 -14.26 -22.40
C LEU A 8 9.28 -12.75 -22.64
N LEU A 9 10.50 -12.25 -22.90
CA LEU A 9 10.76 -10.82 -23.11
C LEU A 9 10.37 -10.32 -24.51
N CYS A 10 10.35 -11.18 -25.54
CA CYS A 10 9.93 -10.78 -26.89
C CYS A 10 8.44 -11.03 -27.19
N GLY A 11 7.73 -11.79 -26.36
CA GLY A 11 6.31 -12.10 -26.54
C GLY A 11 5.33 -11.08 -25.93
N LEU A 12 5.83 -10.10 -25.18
CA LEU A 12 5.00 -9.12 -24.44
C LEU A 12 4.92 -7.73 -25.11
N ALA A 13 5.47 -7.59 -26.32
CA ALA A 13 5.36 -6.37 -27.13
C ALA A 13 4.21 -6.51 -28.17
N LEU A 14 2.97 -6.59 -27.69
CA LEU A 14 1.69 -6.23 -28.36
C LEU A 14 0.54 -6.83 -27.51
N PRO A 15 -0.56 -6.11 -27.17
CA PRO A 15 -1.11 -4.99 -27.93
C PRO A 15 -1.44 -3.72 -27.09
N LEU A 16 -0.97 -2.58 -27.58
CA LEU A 16 -1.58 -1.26 -27.37
C LEU A 16 -1.86 -0.70 -28.78
N LEU A 17 -3.11 -0.31 -29.01
CA LEU A 17 -3.74 0.33 -30.19
C LEU A 17 -4.43 -0.55 -31.26
N LEU A 18 -5.76 -0.35 -31.28
CA LEU A 18 -6.75 -0.33 -32.38
C LEU A 18 -7.82 -1.43 -32.43
N ALA A 19 -9.05 -0.97 -32.19
CA ALA A 19 -10.32 -1.55 -32.57
C ALA A 19 -10.45 -1.72 -34.10
N ALA A 20 -11.09 -2.82 -34.54
CA ALA A 20 -12.06 -2.86 -35.66
C ALA A 20 -12.64 -4.28 -35.88
N CYS A 21 -13.94 -4.39 -35.62
CA CYS A 21 -14.99 -5.17 -36.33
C CYS A 21 -14.84 -6.68 -36.62
N GLY A 22 -15.89 -7.42 -36.26
CA GLY A 22 -16.23 -8.73 -36.84
C GLY A 22 -17.39 -9.43 -36.13
N ASP A 23 -18.61 -9.10 -36.56
CA ASP A 23 -19.92 -9.65 -36.18
C ASP A 23 -20.12 -11.12 -36.59
N ASP A 24 -21.25 -11.69 -36.14
CA ASP A 24 -21.97 -12.92 -36.50
C ASP A 24 -21.81 -14.14 -35.56
N GLY A 25 -22.88 -14.44 -34.80
CA GLY A 25 -23.10 -15.78 -34.26
C GLY A 25 -24.15 -15.94 -33.17
N THR A 26 -25.42 -15.70 -33.49
CA THR A 26 -26.59 -16.04 -32.66
C THR A 26 -26.60 -17.50 -32.18
N ASN A 27 -26.95 -17.73 -30.91
CA ASN A 27 -27.98 -18.72 -30.56
C ASN A 27 -28.50 -18.48 -29.13
N ALA A 28 -29.82 -18.32 -29.08
CA ALA A 28 -30.61 -18.35 -27.86
C ALA A 28 -30.69 -19.79 -27.34
N ASP A 29 -30.59 -19.96 -26.03
CA ASP A 29 -31.39 -20.97 -25.33
C ASP A 29 -31.86 -20.38 -24.00
N THR A 30 -33.13 -20.02 -24.00
CA THR A 30 -33.96 -19.81 -22.83
C THR A 30 -34.32 -21.18 -22.27
N ASP A 31 -33.89 -21.51 -21.06
CA ASP A 31 -34.54 -22.57 -20.29
C ASP A 31 -35.08 -22.01 -18.98
N THR A 32 -36.39 -21.78 -19.02
CA THR A 32 -37.25 -21.49 -17.88
C THR A 32 -37.75 -22.82 -17.33
N ASP A 33 -37.27 -23.23 -16.15
CA ASP A 33 -37.95 -24.28 -15.39
C ASP A 33 -38.52 -23.72 -14.08
N THR A 34 -39.81 -23.41 -14.17
CA THR A 34 -40.71 -23.15 -13.06
C THR A 34 -41.34 -24.45 -12.58
N GLY A 35 -41.14 -24.77 -11.30
CA GLY A 35 -42.14 -25.47 -10.49
C GLY A 35 -41.78 -26.89 -10.04
N GLY A 36 -41.84 -27.13 -8.72
CA GLY A 36 -41.78 -28.49 -8.20
C GLY A 36 -41.61 -28.63 -6.69
N THR A 37 -42.73 -28.46 -5.96
CA THR A 37 -43.08 -29.15 -4.70
C THR A 37 -42.14 -29.02 -3.48
N THR A 38 -42.60 -28.20 -2.52
CA THR A 38 -42.28 -28.30 -1.10
C THR A 38 -42.74 -29.66 -0.55
N ASP A 39 -41.80 -30.52 -0.19
CA ASP A 39 -42.05 -31.72 0.61
C ASP A 39 -41.66 -31.44 2.06
N THR A 40 -42.65 -31.01 2.86
CA THR A 40 -42.54 -30.92 4.31
C THR A 40 -42.72 -32.32 4.91
N VAL A 41 -41.62 -33.05 5.06
CA VAL A 41 -41.56 -34.24 5.91
C VAL A 41 -41.17 -33.77 7.31
N GLY A 42 -42.15 -33.81 8.21
CA GLY A 42 -41.91 -33.70 9.64
C GLY A 42 -41.28 -34.99 10.15
N ASP A 43 -39.95 -34.96 10.32
CA ASP A 43 -39.24 -35.93 11.14
C ASP A 43 -38.81 -35.23 12.43
N THR A 44 -39.44 -35.60 13.54
CA THR A 44 -39.10 -35.15 14.90
C THR A 44 -38.28 -36.21 15.64
N GLY A 45 -37.60 -37.10 14.90
CA GLY A 45 -36.46 -37.83 15.43
C GLY A 45 -35.34 -36.85 15.75
N ALA A 46 -35.16 -36.52 17.02
CA ALA A 46 -33.93 -35.93 17.50
C ALA A 46 -32.83 -36.98 17.34
N ASP A 47 -32.28 -37.10 16.13
CA ASP A 47 -31.04 -37.80 15.91
C ASP A 47 -30.02 -37.11 16.79
N THR A 48 -29.57 -37.86 17.79
CA THR A 48 -28.48 -37.46 18.67
C THR A 48 -27.21 -37.57 17.84
N VAL A 49 -26.98 -36.56 16.99
CA VAL A 49 -25.72 -36.40 16.27
C VAL A 49 -24.64 -36.35 17.34
N THR A 50 -23.86 -37.43 17.42
CA THR A 50 -22.76 -37.53 18.37
C THR A 50 -21.68 -36.58 17.87
N PRO A 51 -21.27 -35.56 18.66
CA PRO A 51 -20.18 -34.69 18.28
C PRO A 51 -18.91 -35.50 18.03
N VAL A 52 -18.12 -35.06 17.06
CA VAL A 52 -16.84 -35.67 16.72
C VAL A 52 -15.73 -34.75 17.21
N ASP A 53 -14.71 -35.34 17.82
CA ASP A 53 -13.55 -34.61 18.34
C ASP A 53 -12.86 -33.85 17.20
N ALA A 54 -12.46 -32.61 17.47
CA ALA A 54 -11.77 -31.78 16.50
C ALA A 54 -10.47 -32.40 16.00
N ASP A 55 -9.82 -33.35 16.67
CA ASP A 55 -8.65 -34.04 16.11
C ASP A 55 -9.01 -34.99 14.95
N GLU A 56 -10.28 -35.37 14.82
CA GLU A 56 -10.78 -36.15 13.67
C GLU A 56 -11.21 -35.25 12.51
N VAL A 57 -11.47 -33.96 12.77
CA VAL A 57 -11.91 -32.97 11.77
C VAL A 57 -10.78 -32.02 11.37
N PHE A 58 -9.94 -31.59 12.30
CA PHE A 58 -8.71 -30.84 12.09
C PHE A 58 -7.54 -31.81 12.04
N ALA A 59 -6.75 -31.72 10.97
CA ALA A 59 -5.72 -32.72 10.68
C ALA A 59 -4.46 -32.50 11.54
N PHE A 60 -4.55 -32.72 12.85
CA PHE A 60 -3.43 -32.51 13.75
C PHE A 60 -2.42 -33.66 13.78
N GLY A 61 -1.15 -33.33 13.56
CA GLY A 61 -0.03 -34.22 13.76
C GLY A 61 0.57 -34.10 15.16
N ILE A 62 1.14 -35.19 15.66
CA ILE A 62 1.78 -35.25 17.00
C ILE A 62 3.06 -34.37 17.07
N ASP A 63 3.61 -33.94 15.92
CA ASP A 63 4.78 -33.07 15.85
C ASP A 63 4.58 -31.95 14.80
N PRO A 64 4.14 -30.75 15.19
CA PRO A 64 4.00 -29.62 14.26
C PRO A 64 5.32 -29.26 13.58
N ALA A 65 6.49 -29.63 14.14
CA ALA A 65 7.78 -29.36 13.51
C ALA A 65 8.05 -30.18 12.23
N GLN A 66 7.18 -31.15 11.88
CA GLN A 66 7.40 -32.04 10.72
C GLN A 66 6.68 -31.61 9.43
N THR A 67 5.54 -30.91 9.51
CA THR A 67 4.79 -30.39 8.32
C THR A 67 3.81 -29.29 8.73
N ILE A 68 3.73 -28.20 7.96
CA ILE A 68 2.83 -27.06 8.22
C ILE A 68 1.36 -27.48 8.09
N SER A 69 1.05 -28.41 7.20
CA SER A 69 -0.30 -28.95 6.99
C SER A 69 -0.88 -29.72 8.18
N MET A 70 -0.13 -29.90 9.27
CA MET A 70 -0.52 -30.71 10.42
C MET A 70 -0.84 -29.88 11.68
N ALA A 71 -0.83 -28.55 11.60
CA ALA A 71 -1.22 -27.67 12.69
C ALA A 71 -1.63 -26.30 12.14
N PRO A 72 -2.27 -25.42 12.92
CA PRO A 72 -2.65 -24.13 12.41
C PRO A 72 -1.39 -23.33 12.12
N PHE A 73 -1.43 -22.50 11.10
CA PHE A 73 -0.35 -21.59 10.77
C PHE A 73 -0.91 -20.18 10.59
N PRO A 74 -0.34 -19.12 11.18
CA PRO A 74 0.81 -19.12 12.08
C PRO A 74 0.54 -19.70 13.47
N TYR A 75 1.61 -20.10 14.17
CA TYR A 75 1.58 -20.61 15.54
C TYR A 75 2.95 -20.43 16.24
N ASP A 76 2.98 -19.89 17.45
CA ASP A 76 4.21 -19.63 18.21
C ASP A 76 5.02 -20.88 18.56
N LEU A 77 4.44 -22.09 18.46
CA LEU A 77 5.23 -23.32 18.56
C LEU A 77 6.24 -23.49 17.41
N TYR A 78 6.07 -22.76 16.31
CA TYR A 78 7.07 -22.69 15.25
C TYR A 78 8.19 -21.69 15.55
N LEU A 79 8.16 -20.98 16.68
CA LEU A 79 9.29 -20.14 17.09
C LEU A 79 10.33 -21.00 17.80
N GLY A 80 11.51 -21.11 17.18
CA GLY A 80 12.68 -21.74 17.76
C GLY A 80 13.17 -21.02 19.01
N SER A 81 14.09 -21.65 19.75
CA SER A 81 14.66 -21.08 20.97
C SER A 81 15.45 -19.78 20.77
N ASP A 82 15.85 -19.48 19.54
CA ASP A 82 16.49 -18.23 19.12
C ASP A 82 15.48 -17.14 18.71
N GLY A 83 14.18 -17.41 18.84
CA GLY A 83 13.09 -16.53 18.45
C GLY A 83 12.88 -16.44 16.95
N LYS A 84 13.46 -17.35 16.16
CA LYS A 84 13.25 -17.43 14.71
C LYS A 84 12.24 -18.49 14.34
N VAL A 85 11.52 -18.27 13.24
CA VAL A 85 10.57 -19.25 12.74
C VAL A 85 11.33 -20.48 12.24
N ALA A 86 10.98 -21.65 12.76
CA ALA A 86 11.52 -22.96 12.43
C ALA A 86 10.37 -23.84 11.91
N LEU A 87 10.36 -24.06 10.60
CA LEU A 87 9.33 -24.83 9.90
C LEU A 87 9.99 -25.96 9.11
N ALA A 88 9.23 -27.03 8.88
CA ALA A 88 9.57 -27.99 7.85
C ALA A 88 9.47 -27.34 6.46
N SER A 89 10.17 -27.91 5.48
CA SER A 89 10.16 -27.37 4.11
C SER A 89 8.76 -27.45 3.51
N LEU A 90 8.28 -26.35 2.95
CA LEU A 90 7.05 -26.28 2.16
C LEU A 90 7.09 -27.20 0.93
N SER A 91 8.30 -27.45 0.40
CA SER A 91 8.49 -28.34 -0.76
C SER A 91 8.29 -29.82 -0.42
N ASP A 92 8.45 -30.19 0.85
CA ASP A 92 8.24 -31.54 1.38
C ASP A 92 6.82 -31.73 1.96
N ASP A 93 6.10 -30.63 2.20
CA ASP A 93 4.76 -30.65 2.77
C ASP A 93 3.74 -31.27 1.80
N PRO A 94 2.91 -32.23 2.25
CA PRO A 94 2.00 -32.98 1.38
C PRO A 94 0.92 -32.12 0.70
N ILE A 95 0.57 -30.96 1.27
CA ILE A 95 -0.42 -30.04 0.74
C ILE A 95 0.27 -28.92 -0.03
N TYR A 96 1.21 -28.23 0.60
CA TYR A 96 1.75 -26.97 0.05
C TYR A 96 2.63 -27.17 -1.18
N LYS A 97 3.30 -28.31 -1.33
CA LYS A 97 4.17 -28.62 -2.48
C LYS A 97 3.45 -28.53 -3.83
N ASP A 98 2.14 -28.75 -3.83
CA ASP A 98 1.30 -28.78 -5.04
C ASP A 98 0.54 -27.45 -5.25
N LEU A 99 0.68 -26.46 -4.36
CA LEU A 99 0.03 -25.16 -4.47
C LEU A 99 0.84 -24.13 -5.27
N ALA A 100 2.16 -24.31 -5.38
CA ALA A 100 3.06 -23.41 -6.11
C ALA A 100 4.28 -24.13 -6.71
N ALA A 101 5.05 -23.43 -7.52
CA ALA A 101 6.31 -23.93 -8.05
C ALA A 101 7.34 -24.19 -6.94
N SER A 102 8.08 -25.30 -7.03
CA SER A 102 9.10 -25.68 -6.04
C SER A 102 10.13 -24.58 -5.77
N PHE A 103 10.58 -23.86 -6.81
CA PHE A 103 11.55 -22.78 -6.63
C PHE A 103 11.03 -21.63 -5.75
N ALA A 104 9.71 -21.38 -5.78
CA ALA A 104 9.08 -20.34 -4.98
C ALA A 104 8.97 -20.81 -3.52
N LEU A 105 8.55 -22.06 -3.31
CA LEU A 105 8.52 -22.69 -1.99
C LEU A 105 9.92 -22.75 -1.35
N ASP A 106 10.94 -23.14 -2.12
CA ASP A 106 12.34 -23.14 -1.68
C ASP A 106 12.81 -21.74 -1.27
N ALA A 107 12.33 -20.70 -1.96
CA ALA A 107 12.62 -19.32 -1.60
C ALA A 107 11.93 -18.99 -0.27
N TYR A 108 10.64 -19.26 -0.15
CA TYR A 108 9.89 -18.98 1.07
C TYR A 108 10.47 -19.69 2.29
N ASP A 109 10.87 -20.95 2.18
CA ASP A 109 11.51 -21.70 3.28
C ASP A 109 12.77 -20.98 3.80
N ARG A 110 13.63 -20.51 2.88
CA ARG A 110 14.84 -19.75 3.25
C ARG A 110 14.51 -18.44 3.94
N GLU A 111 13.42 -17.80 3.53
CA GLU A 111 13.03 -16.48 4.04
C GLU A 111 12.27 -16.54 5.36
N MET A 112 11.37 -17.51 5.51
CA MET A 112 10.67 -17.77 6.77
C MET A 112 11.67 -18.03 7.90
N ALA A 113 12.73 -18.80 7.64
CA ALA A 113 13.78 -19.08 8.63
C ALA A 113 14.51 -17.84 9.18
N LYS A 114 14.43 -16.69 8.49
CA LYS A 114 15.04 -15.42 8.94
C LYS A 114 14.10 -14.59 9.80
N ARG A 115 12.79 -14.86 9.79
CA ARG A 115 11.75 -14.07 10.45
C ARG A 115 11.73 -14.35 11.95
N SER A 116 11.45 -13.31 12.74
CA SER A 116 11.34 -13.38 14.21
C SER A 116 9.90 -13.23 14.72
N GLY A 117 8.94 -13.50 13.83
CA GLY A 117 7.51 -13.40 14.07
C GLY A 117 6.76 -13.56 12.77
N PHE A 118 5.45 -13.70 12.87
CA PHE A 118 4.56 -13.92 11.72
C PHE A 118 4.03 -12.60 11.17
N GLY A 119 3.36 -12.66 10.01
CA GLY A 119 2.84 -11.46 9.39
C GLY A 119 1.54 -11.00 10.02
N SER A 120 1.42 -9.71 10.37
CA SER A 120 0.18 -9.09 10.84
C SER A 120 -0.91 -9.02 9.76
N ASN A 121 -0.53 -9.19 8.49
CA ASN A 121 -1.45 -9.18 7.35
C ASN A 121 -1.65 -10.57 6.73
N THR A 122 -1.19 -11.61 7.42
CA THR A 122 -1.21 -13.00 6.93
C THR A 122 -2.41 -13.74 7.49
N PRO A 123 -3.17 -14.48 6.65
CA PRO A 123 -4.21 -15.35 7.16
C PRO A 123 -3.67 -16.46 8.06
N VAL A 124 -4.48 -16.83 9.03
CA VAL A 124 -4.35 -18.06 9.80
C VAL A 124 -5.09 -19.18 9.07
N PHE A 125 -4.42 -20.28 8.81
CA PHE A 125 -5.00 -21.47 8.20
C PHE A 125 -5.11 -22.59 9.22
N PHE A 126 -6.31 -23.17 9.35
CA PHE A 126 -6.59 -24.34 10.17
C PHE A 126 -6.83 -25.53 9.23
N PRO A 127 -5.88 -26.48 9.11
CA PRO A 127 -6.06 -27.67 8.28
C PRO A 127 -7.24 -28.52 8.77
N MET A 128 -8.14 -28.93 7.86
CA MET A 128 -9.32 -29.74 8.13
C MET A 128 -9.43 -30.93 7.17
N ALA A 129 -9.74 -32.11 7.69
CA ALA A 129 -10.05 -33.32 6.94
C ALA A 129 -11.43 -33.27 6.25
N ALA A 130 -12.32 -32.37 6.70
CA ALA A 130 -13.67 -32.21 6.17
C ALA A 130 -14.02 -30.73 5.93
N GLU A 131 -14.86 -30.48 4.93
CA GLU A 131 -15.31 -29.13 4.58
C GLU A 131 -16.24 -28.55 5.68
N PRO A 132 -15.99 -27.31 6.15
CA PRO A 132 -16.81 -26.64 7.15
C PRO A 132 -18.14 -26.12 6.58
N ASP A 133 -19.21 -26.20 7.35
CA ASP A 133 -20.43 -25.42 7.10
C ASP A 133 -20.21 -23.98 7.57
N LEU A 134 -19.71 -23.14 6.67
CA LEU A 134 -19.35 -21.74 6.93
C LEU A 134 -20.49 -20.92 7.57
N ALA A 135 -21.76 -21.29 7.37
CA ALA A 135 -22.88 -20.59 8.00
C ALA A 135 -22.87 -20.74 9.53
N THR A 136 -22.41 -21.89 10.03
CA THR A 136 -22.30 -22.16 11.48
C THR A 136 -21.13 -21.44 12.15
N PHE A 137 -20.13 -21.00 11.37
CA PHE A 137 -18.96 -20.26 11.85
C PHE A 137 -19.24 -18.76 12.03
N ALA A 138 -20.33 -18.24 11.46
CA ALA A 138 -20.69 -16.84 11.59
C ALA A 138 -20.91 -16.46 13.08
N GLY A 139 -20.14 -15.47 13.56
CA GLY A 139 -20.16 -15.07 14.97
C GLY A 139 -19.49 -16.06 15.94
N LYS A 140 -18.71 -17.03 15.42
CA LYS A 140 -17.97 -18.04 16.21
C LYS A 140 -16.47 -17.98 16.01
N VAL A 141 -15.97 -17.08 15.17
CA VAL A 141 -14.54 -16.89 14.88
C VAL A 141 -14.07 -15.56 15.46
N TYR A 142 -12.99 -15.59 16.23
CA TYR A 142 -12.47 -14.43 16.96
C TYR A 142 -10.97 -14.30 16.75
N ILE A 143 -10.48 -13.07 16.64
CA ILE A 143 -9.05 -12.74 16.68
C ILE A 143 -8.86 -11.75 17.83
N LEU A 144 -8.01 -12.06 18.80
CA LEU A 144 -7.82 -11.27 20.03
C LEU A 144 -6.36 -10.92 20.22
N GLY A 145 -6.04 -9.65 20.46
CA GLY A 145 -4.73 -9.28 20.98
C GLY A 145 -4.61 -9.75 22.43
N VAL A 146 -3.65 -10.62 22.72
CA VAL A 146 -3.47 -11.22 24.06
C VAL A 146 -2.28 -10.64 24.79
N ALA A 147 -1.28 -10.14 24.06
CA ALA A 147 -0.13 -9.42 24.61
C ALA A 147 0.41 -8.39 23.61
N GLY A 148 1.18 -7.41 24.08
CA GLY A 148 1.73 -6.36 23.24
C GLY A 148 0.85 -5.11 23.16
N ARG A 149 1.02 -4.33 22.09
CA ARG A 149 0.39 -2.99 21.94
C ARG A 149 -1.12 -3.06 21.75
N ASP A 150 -1.62 -4.20 21.29
CA ASP A 150 -3.03 -4.43 21.00
C ASP A 150 -3.72 -5.34 22.02
N ALA A 151 -3.10 -5.55 23.18
CA ALA A 151 -3.63 -6.44 24.21
C ALA A 151 -5.05 -6.02 24.64
N GLY A 152 -5.97 -6.98 24.64
CA GLY A 152 -7.38 -6.81 24.95
C GLY A 152 -8.27 -6.37 23.79
N ARG A 153 -7.71 -6.01 22.62
CA ARG A 153 -8.52 -5.64 21.45
C ARG A 153 -9.03 -6.90 20.74
N GLN A 154 -10.34 -6.93 20.48
CA GLN A 154 -10.92 -7.87 19.53
C GLN A 154 -10.84 -7.30 18.12
N VAL A 155 -10.18 -8.05 17.24
CA VAL A 155 -10.11 -7.80 15.80
C VAL A 155 -11.29 -8.53 15.15
N LYS A 156 -12.03 -7.83 14.30
CA LYS A 156 -13.09 -8.43 13.51
C LYS A 156 -12.49 -9.45 12.56
N ALA A 157 -12.97 -10.69 12.65
CA ALA A 157 -12.48 -11.78 11.84
C ALA A 157 -13.35 -11.96 10.59
N ARG A 158 -12.71 -12.30 9.48
CA ARG A 158 -13.33 -12.93 8.32
C ARG A 158 -12.75 -14.33 8.14
N PHE A 159 -13.52 -15.23 7.57
CA PHE A 159 -13.13 -16.62 7.39
C PHE A 159 -13.66 -17.21 6.09
N TRP A 160 -12.99 -18.24 5.56
CA TRP A 160 -13.33 -18.91 4.31
C TRP A 160 -12.81 -20.35 4.31
N TRP A 161 -13.37 -21.19 3.44
CA TRP A 161 -12.82 -22.51 3.14
C TRP A 161 -11.90 -22.45 1.91
N HIS A 162 -10.69 -23.01 2.03
CA HIS A 162 -9.76 -23.16 0.91
C HIS A 162 -9.63 -24.64 0.56
N ALA A 163 -10.39 -25.08 -0.44
CA ALA A 163 -10.55 -26.48 -0.80
C ALA A 163 -9.23 -27.17 -1.15
N GLU A 164 -8.37 -26.52 -1.93
CA GLU A 164 -7.10 -27.10 -2.41
C GLU A 164 -6.08 -27.27 -1.28
N ALA A 165 -6.19 -26.46 -0.23
CA ALA A 165 -5.32 -26.55 0.95
C ALA A 165 -5.98 -27.35 2.08
N HIS A 166 -7.22 -27.79 1.89
CA HIS A 166 -8.05 -28.41 2.91
C HIS A 166 -7.99 -27.64 4.24
N ALA A 167 -8.20 -26.31 4.19
CA ALA A 167 -8.02 -25.48 5.37
C ALA A 167 -9.09 -24.39 5.49
N LEU A 168 -9.51 -24.11 6.73
CA LEU A 168 -10.26 -22.90 7.06
C LEU A 168 -9.27 -21.74 7.23
N GLY A 169 -9.36 -20.74 6.34
CA GLY A 169 -8.62 -19.50 6.47
C GLY A 169 -9.37 -18.51 7.38
N VAL A 170 -8.62 -17.77 8.21
CA VAL A 170 -9.11 -16.73 9.11
C VAL A 170 -8.16 -15.54 9.03
N MET A 171 -8.67 -14.33 8.82
CA MET A 171 -7.84 -13.12 8.86
C MET A 171 -8.62 -11.93 9.42
N ALA A 172 -7.93 -10.83 9.70
CA ALA A 172 -8.60 -9.56 10.02
C ALA A 172 -9.47 -9.11 8.83
N ASP A 173 -10.74 -8.82 9.11
CA ASP A 173 -11.72 -8.38 8.12
C ASP A 173 -11.25 -7.10 7.42
N PHE A 174 -11.80 -6.82 6.24
CA PHE A 174 -11.58 -5.51 5.63
C PHE A 174 -12.12 -4.41 6.54
N GLY A 175 -11.40 -3.30 6.60
CA GLY A 175 -11.63 -2.23 7.57
C GLY A 175 -11.05 -2.49 8.96
N ASP A 176 -10.55 -3.69 9.27
CA ASP A 176 -9.79 -3.97 10.48
C ASP A 176 -8.31 -4.26 10.15
N TYR A 177 -7.47 -4.36 11.18
CA TYR A 177 -6.02 -4.52 11.08
C TYR A 177 -5.45 -5.26 12.30
N GLN A 178 -4.18 -5.61 12.24
CA GLN A 178 -3.39 -6.08 13.38
C GLN A 178 -2.14 -5.19 13.52
N VAL A 179 -1.55 -5.18 14.71
CA VAL A 179 -0.40 -4.35 15.07
C VAL A 179 0.84 -5.24 15.12
N PRO A 180 1.91 -4.92 14.36
CA PRO A 180 3.18 -5.64 14.45
C PRO A 180 3.78 -5.66 15.86
N GLY A 181 4.49 -6.73 16.21
CA GLY A 181 5.06 -6.96 17.54
C GLY A 181 4.03 -7.28 18.63
N THR A 182 2.85 -7.78 18.27
CA THR A 182 1.75 -8.13 19.18
C THR A 182 1.46 -9.62 19.09
N THR A 183 1.14 -10.24 20.22
CA THR A 183 0.67 -11.62 20.25
C THR A 183 -0.84 -11.64 20.10
N TYR A 184 -1.33 -12.40 19.11
CA TYR A 184 -2.74 -12.63 18.85
C TYR A 184 -3.11 -14.08 19.12
N ALA A 185 -4.35 -14.29 19.54
CA ALA A 185 -4.99 -15.60 19.54
C ALA A 185 -6.14 -15.61 18.53
N VAL A 186 -6.27 -16.69 17.77
CA VAL A 186 -7.46 -16.96 16.95
C VAL A 186 -8.24 -18.09 17.58
N TYR A 187 -9.54 -17.90 17.77
CA TYR A 187 -10.45 -18.87 18.37
C TYR A 187 -11.61 -19.20 17.45
N ILE A 188 -12.01 -20.47 17.46
CA ILE A 188 -13.27 -20.94 16.91
C ILE A 188 -14.03 -21.58 18.08
N THR A 189 -15.28 -21.18 18.30
CA THR A 189 -16.09 -21.63 19.44
C THR A 189 -17.05 -22.78 19.11
N ALA A 190 -17.60 -23.40 20.15
CA ALA A 190 -18.51 -24.53 20.03
C ALA A 190 -19.79 -24.22 19.21
N GLY A 191 -20.31 -25.27 18.57
CA GLY A 191 -21.53 -25.23 17.76
C GLY A 191 -21.29 -25.13 16.25
N VAL A 192 -20.04 -25.01 15.83
CA VAL A 192 -19.63 -25.10 14.42
C VAL A 192 -19.73 -26.54 13.90
N LYS A 193 -19.99 -26.68 12.59
CA LYS A 193 -20.25 -27.97 11.94
C LYS A 193 -19.48 -28.10 10.63
N THR A 194 -19.32 -29.33 10.17
CA THR A 194 -18.98 -29.67 8.79
C THR A 194 -20.24 -29.69 7.91
N VAL A 195 -20.05 -29.69 6.58
CA VAL A 195 -21.15 -29.69 5.60
C VAL A 195 -22.06 -30.91 5.68
N ASP A 196 -21.58 -32.04 6.24
CA ASP A 196 -22.40 -33.23 6.49
C ASP A 196 -23.21 -33.17 7.80
N GLY A 197 -23.11 -32.05 8.53
CA GLY A 197 -23.83 -31.79 9.77
C GLY A 197 -23.11 -32.27 11.04
N THR A 198 -21.91 -32.84 10.92
CA THR A 198 -21.12 -33.27 12.08
C THR A 198 -20.73 -32.07 12.93
N VAL A 199 -21.07 -32.12 14.22
CA VAL A 199 -20.70 -31.08 15.19
C VAL A 199 -19.25 -31.28 15.60
N ILE A 200 -18.46 -30.21 15.52
CA ILE A 200 -17.05 -30.21 15.90
C ILE A 200 -16.96 -29.91 17.41
N SER A 201 -16.42 -30.85 18.19
CA SER A 201 -16.10 -30.65 19.62
C SER A 201 -14.63 -30.34 19.85
N ALA A 202 -14.28 -29.73 20.98
CA ALA A 202 -12.87 -29.48 21.33
C ALA A 202 -12.10 -30.80 21.48
N PRO A 203 -10.85 -30.91 21.00
CA PRO A 203 -9.99 -32.01 21.37
C PRO A 203 -9.83 -32.04 22.89
N LYS A 204 -9.73 -33.23 23.48
CA LYS A 204 -9.58 -33.36 24.94
C LYS A 204 -8.44 -32.50 25.49
N TYR A 205 -7.27 -32.52 24.85
CA TYR A 205 -6.11 -31.73 25.28
C TYR A 205 -6.33 -30.22 25.20
N PHE A 206 -7.04 -29.74 24.17
CA PHE A 206 -7.35 -28.31 24.04
C PHE A 206 -8.44 -27.89 25.04
N GLY A 207 -9.45 -28.73 25.25
CA GLY A 207 -10.44 -28.53 26.32
C GLY A 207 -9.79 -28.43 27.69
N ASP A 208 -8.79 -29.28 27.96
CA ASP A 208 -7.97 -29.23 29.16
C ASP A 208 -7.15 -27.92 29.27
N VAL A 209 -6.75 -27.28 28.17
CA VAL A 209 -6.08 -25.96 28.23
C VAL A 209 -7.02 -24.88 28.77
N PHE A 210 -8.31 -24.94 28.41
CA PHE A 210 -9.32 -23.94 28.74
C PHE A 210 -10.18 -24.31 29.97
N ALA A 211 -9.95 -25.46 30.60
CA ALA A 211 -10.72 -25.87 31.78
C ALA A 211 -10.49 -24.91 32.98
N ASP A 212 -11.58 -24.48 33.62
CA ASP A 212 -11.57 -23.59 34.80
C ASP A 212 -10.95 -24.26 36.03
N ASP A 213 -11.08 -25.59 36.17
CA ASP A 213 -10.56 -26.37 37.29
C ASP A 213 -9.33 -27.20 36.87
N PRO A 214 -8.15 -26.98 37.47
CA PRO A 214 -6.97 -27.79 37.20
C PRO A 214 -7.05 -29.24 37.71
N VAL A 215 -8.06 -29.58 38.53
CA VAL A 215 -8.24 -30.93 39.07
C VAL A 215 -8.71 -31.89 37.98
N GLY A 216 -7.84 -32.81 37.57
CA GLY A 216 -8.15 -33.86 36.58
C GLY A 216 -7.62 -33.59 35.17
N ILE A 217 -6.91 -32.47 34.98
CA ILE A 217 -6.22 -32.13 33.74
C ILE A 217 -5.05 -33.09 33.50
N ASP A 218 -4.83 -33.45 32.23
CA ASP A 218 -3.67 -34.21 31.82
C ASP A 218 -2.34 -33.47 32.16
N PRO A 219 -1.39 -34.08 32.89
CA PRO A 219 -0.09 -33.48 33.15
C PRO A 219 0.65 -33.01 31.89
N GLU A 220 0.41 -33.63 30.74
CA GLU A 220 0.97 -33.23 29.45
C GLU A 220 0.39 -31.92 28.91
N ALA A 221 -0.79 -31.49 29.38
CA ALA A 221 -1.40 -30.21 29.01
C ALA A 221 -0.83 -29.02 29.80
N ALA A 222 -0.07 -29.23 30.87
CA ALA A 222 0.45 -28.16 31.72
C ALA A 222 1.39 -27.17 30.99
N PRO A 223 2.33 -27.61 30.12
CA PRO A 223 3.13 -26.70 29.30
C PRO A 223 2.29 -25.89 28.32
N ALA A 224 1.29 -26.50 27.68
CA ALA A 224 0.36 -25.81 26.80
C ALA A 224 -0.48 -24.77 27.56
N ARG A 225 -0.99 -25.09 28.75
CA ARG A 225 -1.67 -24.12 29.63
C ARG A 225 -0.80 -22.92 29.98
N ALA A 226 0.49 -23.14 30.21
CA ALA A 226 1.42 -22.04 30.47
C ALA A 226 1.63 -21.15 29.23
N LEU A 227 1.76 -21.74 28.04
CA LEU A 227 1.85 -20.99 26.77
C LEU A 227 0.58 -20.17 26.48
N TRP A 228 -0.58 -20.72 26.85
CA TRP A 228 -1.88 -20.14 26.54
C TRP A 228 -2.45 -19.27 27.65
N SER A 229 -1.76 -19.06 28.78
CA SER A 229 -2.35 -18.42 29.96
C SER A 229 -2.92 -17.03 29.69
N ASP A 230 -2.17 -16.21 28.95
CA ASP A 230 -2.59 -14.85 28.59
C ASP A 230 -3.77 -14.89 27.61
N ALA A 231 -3.75 -15.86 26.70
CA ALA A 231 -4.81 -16.07 25.73
C ALA A 231 -6.11 -16.55 26.39
N THR A 232 -6.03 -17.44 27.38
CA THR A 232 -7.18 -17.90 28.19
C THR A 232 -7.72 -16.77 29.07
N ALA A 233 -6.85 -15.94 29.65
CA ALA A 233 -7.27 -14.77 30.43
C ALA A 233 -7.99 -13.73 29.55
N ALA A 234 -7.44 -13.44 28.36
CA ALA A 234 -8.06 -12.54 27.38
C ALA A 234 -9.41 -13.09 26.89
N TRP A 235 -9.50 -14.40 26.65
CA TRP A 235 -10.76 -15.06 26.29
C TRP A 235 -11.82 -14.91 27.38
N ALA A 236 -11.47 -15.21 28.63
CA ALA A 236 -12.38 -15.08 29.76
C ALA A 236 -12.88 -13.63 29.94
N ALA A 237 -12.02 -12.64 29.66
CA ALA A 237 -12.36 -11.23 29.73
C ALA A 237 -13.40 -10.77 28.68
N LEU A 238 -13.52 -11.46 27.54
CA LEU A 238 -14.56 -11.16 26.55
C LEU A 238 -15.97 -11.51 27.02
N GLY A 239 -16.10 -12.45 27.96
CA GLY A 239 -17.41 -12.94 28.42
C GLY A 239 -18.21 -13.71 27.36
N VAL A 240 -17.54 -14.28 26.35
CA VAL A 240 -18.18 -15.21 25.40
C VAL A 240 -18.56 -16.49 26.15
N ALA A 241 -19.82 -16.89 26.06
CA ALA A 241 -20.35 -18.02 26.85
C ALA A 241 -19.89 -19.38 26.29
N GLU A 242 -19.65 -19.45 24.99
CA GLU A 242 -19.22 -20.65 24.30
C GLU A 242 -17.72 -20.90 24.52
N SER A 243 -17.37 -22.14 24.88
CA SER A 243 -15.97 -22.54 24.98
C SER A 243 -15.32 -22.60 23.59
N PRO A 244 -14.03 -22.22 23.47
CA PRO A 244 -13.23 -22.49 22.29
C PRO A 244 -13.17 -24.00 22.01
N VAL A 245 -13.36 -24.40 20.75
CA VAL A 245 -13.13 -25.78 20.31
C VAL A 245 -11.76 -25.96 19.69
N ILE A 246 -11.16 -24.89 19.16
CA ILE A 246 -9.81 -24.89 18.59
C ILE A 246 -9.28 -23.45 18.57
N GLY A 247 -7.96 -23.29 18.53
CA GLY A 247 -7.34 -22.01 18.26
C GLY A 247 -5.85 -22.11 17.93
N THR A 248 -5.25 -20.95 17.69
CA THR A 248 -3.79 -20.76 17.67
C THR A 248 -3.40 -19.47 18.37
N VAL A 249 -2.16 -19.38 18.85
CA VAL A 249 -1.54 -18.16 19.37
C VAL A 249 -0.30 -17.85 18.54
N TYR A 250 -0.16 -16.64 18.05
CA TYR A 250 1.00 -16.25 17.24
C TYR A 250 1.42 -14.82 17.53
N THR A 251 2.72 -14.58 17.45
CA THR A 251 3.33 -13.27 17.65
C THR A 251 3.74 -12.68 16.31
N THR A 252 3.19 -11.50 16.00
CA THR A 252 3.54 -10.78 14.77
C THR A 252 4.95 -10.19 14.86
N GLU A 253 5.65 -10.08 13.73
CA GLU A 253 7.02 -9.57 13.67
C GLU A 253 7.09 -8.13 14.19
N ASP A 254 8.08 -7.80 15.03
CA ASP A 254 8.34 -6.41 15.41
C ASP A 254 9.07 -5.66 14.30
N VAL A 255 8.37 -4.70 13.69
CA VAL A 255 8.95 -3.88 12.62
C VAL A 255 9.68 -2.64 13.12
N LEU A 256 9.40 -2.16 14.33
CA LEU A 256 10.05 -0.94 14.85
C LEU A 256 11.54 -1.17 15.08
N GLY A 257 11.93 -2.33 15.60
CA GLY A 257 13.35 -2.70 15.74
C GLY A 257 14.09 -2.73 14.39
N TYR A 258 13.40 -3.10 13.30
CA TYR A 258 13.96 -3.04 11.95
C TYR A 258 14.03 -1.59 11.43
N GLY A 259 12.96 -0.81 11.63
CA GLY A 259 12.90 0.61 11.29
C GLY A 259 14.01 1.42 11.95
N GLN A 260 14.35 1.12 13.21
CA GLN A 260 15.47 1.78 13.88
C GLN A 260 16.81 1.53 13.17
N LYS A 261 17.07 0.30 12.70
CA LYS A 261 18.29 -0.01 11.93
C LYS A 261 18.35 0.78 10.63
N VAL A 262 17.20 1.02 10.00
CA VAL A 262 17.08 1.86 8.81
C VAL A 262 17.40 3.31 9.15
N LEU A 263 16.80 3.87 10.21
CA LEU A 263 17.09 5.23 10.67
C LEU A 263 18.58 5.42 10.98
N ASP A 264 19.18 4.47 11.70
CA ASP A 264 20.60 4.51 12.05
C ASP A 264 21.50 4.52 10.79
N ALA A 265 21.11 3.77 9.77
CA ALA A 265 21.83 3.72 8.50
C ALA A 265 21.68 5.03 7.70
N VAL A 266 20.48 5.61 7.64
CA VAL A 266 20.22 6.92 7.02
C VAL A 266 20.99 8.03 7.75
N ALA A 267 20.98 8.02 9.08
CA ALA A 267 21.72 8.98 9.91
C ALA A 267 23.24 8.87 9.70
N ALA A 268 23.75 7.65 9.53
CA ALA A 268 25.18 7.39 9.33
C ALA A 268 25.68 7.65 7.89
N ALA A 269 24.78 7.74 6.90
CA ALA A 269 25.17 7.99 5.51
C ALA A 269 25.84 9.36 5.35
N PRO A 270 26.83 9.54 4.47
CA PRO A 270 27.37 10.87 4.18
C PRO A 270 26.34 11.70 3.40
N LEU A 271 26.25 13.01 3.70
CA LEU A 271 25.49 13.94 2.87
C LEU A 271 26.38 14.47 1.76
N ALA A 272 25.91 14.35 0.51
CA ALA A 272 26.50 15.00 -0.64
C ALA A 272 25.60 16.15 -1.08
N ALA A 273 26.19 17.25 -1.54
CA ALA A 273 25.44 18.38 -2.08
C ALA A 273 24.57 17.92 -3.26
N PRO A 274 23.26 18.22 -3.28
CA PRO A 274 22.42 17.99 -4.45
C PRO A 274 22.96 18.76 -5.65
N THR A 275 22.73 18.23 -6.85
CA THR A 275 23.24 18.83 -8.09
C THR A 275 22.11 19.01 -9.09
N ARG A 276 22.34 19.84 -10.12
CA ARG A 276 21.43 19.98 -11.27
C ARG A 276 21.61 18.90 -12.34
N ARG A 277 22.27 17.78 -12.00
CA ARG A 277 22.43 16.65 -12.92
C ARG A 277 21.11 15.89 -12.99
N THR A 278 20.59 15.64 -14.18
CA THR A 278 19.29 14.97 -14.39
C THR A 278 19.44 13.56 -14.96
N GLY A 279 20.59 13.26 -15.57
CA GLY A 279 20.88 11.95 -16.14
C GLY A 279 22.30 11.85 -16.69
N TRP A 280 22.56 10.74 -17.37
CA TRP A 280 23.84 10.41 -17.99
C TRP A 280 23.64 10.14 -19.48
N ASP A 281 24.32 10.93 -20.30
CA ASP A 281 24.43 10.69 -21.73
C ASP A 281 25.50 9.64 -21.97
N ALA A 282 25.07 8.44 -22.36
CA ALA A 282 25.94 7.30 -22.60
C ALA A 282 26.85 7.51 -23.82
N ASP A 283 26.39 8.25 -24.83
CA ASP A 283 27.14 8.51 -26.06
C ASP A 283 28.22 9.57 -25.84
N ALA A 284 27.88 10.64 -25.11
CA ALA A 284 28.84 11.68 -24.74
C ALA A 284 29.76 11.29 -23.57
N GLY A 285 29.37 10.29 -22.78
CA GLY A 285 30.09 9.90 -21.55
C GLY A 285 30.10 11.03 -20.53
N ALA A 286 28.98 11.75 -20.38
CA ALA A 286 28.87 12.94 -19.55
C ALA A 286 27.50 13.06 -18.86
N PHE A 287 27.45 13.83 -17.77
CA PHE A 287 26.19 14.16 -17.10
C PHE A 287 25.41 15.22 -17.87
N ILE A 288 24.10 14.99 -18.00
CA ILE A 288 23.14 15.99 -18.45
C ILE A 288 22.86 16.91 -17.26
N THR A 289 22.98 18.23 -17.46
CA THR A 289 22.73 19.25 -16.42
C THR A 289 21.60 20.16 -16.87
N ALA A 290 20.54 20.23 -16.08
CA ALA A 290 19.38 21.08 -16.38
C ALA A 290 19.64 22.53 -15.99
N THR A 291 19.21 23.44 -16.86
CA THR A 291 19.05 24.86 -16.52
C THR A 291 17.74 25.03 -15.75
N PRO A 292 17.70 25.86 -14.69
CA PRO A 292 16.45 26.22 -14.03
C PRO A 292 15.46 26.80 -15.04
N VAL A 293 14.20 26.42 -14.89
CA VAL A 293 13.10 26.96 -15.69
C VAL A 293 12.58 28.19 -14.96
N GLU A 294 12.68 29.34 -15.60
CA GLU A 294 12.18 30.62 -15.08
C GLU A 294 10.78 30.89 -15.65
N GLU A 295 10.05 31.86 -15.09
CA GLU A 295 8.68 32.22 -15.50
C GLU A 295 8.52 32.40 -17.03
N ALA A 296 9.50 33.04 -17.68
CA ALA A 296 9.49 33.27 -19.13
C ALA A 296 9.52 31.98 -19.97
N ASP A 297 9.99 30.87 -19.39
CA ASP A 297 10.14 29.57 -20.05
C ASP A 297 8.98 28.60 -19.73
N PHE A 298 8.08 28.96 -18.80
CA PHE A 298 6.96 28.10 -18.38
C PHE A 298 6.05 27.70 -19.53
N ALA A 299 5.80 28.59 -20.50
CA ALA A 299 4.98 28.27 -21.66
C ALA A 299 5.60 27.15 -22.52
N GLY A 300 6.92 27.06 -22.58
CA GLY A 300 7.61 25.95 -23.26
C GLY A 300 7.60 24.68 -22.42
N TYR A 301 7.89 24.81 -21.12
CA TYR A 301 7.98 23.69 -20.19
C TYR A 301 6.64 22.96 -20.01
N PHE A 302 5.58 23.71 -19.74
CA PHE A 302 4.25 23.17 -19.48
C PHE A 302 3.37 23.09 -20.72
N GLY A 303 3.69 23.88 -21.76
CA GLY A 303 2.87 24.07 -22.95
C GLY A 303 1.78 25.12 -22.80
N THR A 304 1.25 25.55 -23.94
CA THR A 304 0.13 26.51 -24.00
C THR A 304 -1.21 25.79 -23.77
N PRO A 305 -2.13 26.35 -22.96
CA PRO A 305 -3.48 25.82 -22.82
C PRO A 305 -4.20 25.65 -24.17
N ALA A 306 -5.04 24.60 -24.28
CA ALA A 306 -5.89 24.34 -25.44
C ALA A 306 -7.33 24.03 -25.00
N ALA A 307 -8.31 24.36 -25.85
CA ALA A 307 -9.71 24.03 -25.61
C ALA A 307 -9.92 22.51 -25.37
N PRO A 308 -10.89 22.09 -24.53
CA PRO A 308 -11.95 22.88 -23.88
C PRO A 308 -11.51 23.59 -22.59
N PHE A 309 -10.23 23.57 -22.25
CA PHE A 309 -9.73 24.15 -21.01
C PHE A 309 -9.36 25.62 -21.18
N LEU A 310 -9.67 26.42 -20.15
CA LEU A 310 -9.17 27.79 -20.04
C LEU A 310 -7.73 27.83 -19.53
N THR A 311 -7.24 26.74 -18.94
CA THR A 311 -5.92 26.64 -18.28
C THR A 311 -5.26 25.28 -18.59
N ASN A 312 -3.94 25.14 -18.37
CA ASN A 312 -3.22 23.88 -18.59
C ASN A 312 -2.87 23.23 -17.23
N PRO A 313 -3.70 22.27 -16.74
CA PRO A 313 -3.47 21.62 -15.45
C PRO A 313 -2.14 20.87 -15.20
N GLY A 314 -1.22 20.79 -16.16
CA GLY A 314 -0.13 19.83 -16.09
C GLY A 314 -0.61 18.39 -16.25
N SER A 315 0.28 17.51 -16.72
CA SER A 315 -0.02 16.10 -17.03
C SER A 315 -1.07 15.88 -18.14
N TRP A 316 -1.06 16.71 -19.20
CA TRP A 316 -1.98 16.62 -20.33
C TRP A 316 -1.41 15.88 -21.54
N GLY A 317 -1.33 14.57 -21.41
CA GLY A 317 -1.20 13.70 -22.58
C GLY A 317 -2.40 13.81 -23.53
N GLU A 318 -2.23 13.28 -24.74
CA GLU A 318 -3.30 13.17 -25.75
C GLU A 318 -4.55 12.45 -25.21
N GLY A 319 -4.37 11.45 -24.35
CA GLY A 319 -5.47 10.70 -23.72
C GLY A 319 -6.36 11.56 -22.82
N SER A 320 -5.77 12.34 -21.90
CA SER A 320 -6.55 13.22 -21.00
C SER A 320 -7.32 14.27 -21.78
N ARG A 321 -6.72 14.83 -22.85
CA ARG A 321 -7.41 15.78 -23.76
C ARG A 321 -8.58 15.12 -24.50
N GLY A 322 -8.44 13.85 -24.88
CA GLY A 322 -9.52 13.05 -25.44
C GLY A 322 -10.66 12.88 -24.46
N SER A 323 -10.39 12.36 -23.26
CA SER A 323 -11.41 12.17 -22.21
C SER A 323 -12.13 13.46 -21.86
N ALA A 324 -11.41 14.58 -21.83
CA ALA A 324 -11.99 15.89 -21.59
C ALA A 324 -12.99 16.34 -22.67
N ALA A 325 -12.79 15.94 -23.92
CA ALA A 325 -13.72 16.27 -25.00
C ALA A 325 -15.08 15.58 -24.82
N ASP A 326 -15.12 14.51 -24.03
CA ASP A 326 -16.34 13.78 -23.68
C ASP A 326 -17.12 14.44 -22.52
N LEU A 327 -16.58 15.49 -21.89
CA LEU A 327 -17.33 16.27 -20.89
C LEU A 327 -18.42 17.10 -21.57
N GLU A 328 -19.69 16.75 -21.35
CA GLU A 328 -20.81 17.52 -21.86
C GLU A 328 -20.93 18.91 -21.16
N GLY A 329 -20.98 19.99 -21.93
CA GLY A 329 -21.74 21.20 -21.56
C GLY A 329 -21.03 22.39 -20.88
N ALA A 330 -19.72 22.38 -20.61
CA ALA A 330 -18.99 23.59 -20.20
C ALA A 330 -17.48 23.49 -20.49
N ALA A 331 -16.83 24.63 -20.76
CA ALA A 331 -15.37 24.71 -20.66
C ALA A 331 -14.99 24.30 -19.23
N TYR A 332 -14.13 23.31 -19.08
CA TYR A 332 -13.68 22.90 -17.76
C TYR A 332 -12.85 24.05 -17.15
N THR A 333 -13.34 24.58 -16.03
CA THR A 333 -12.70 25.66 -15.25
C THR A 333 -11.84 25.12 -14.11
N GLY A 334 -11.71 23.80 -13.98
CA GLY A 334 -10.98 23.21 -12.89
C GLY A 334 -9.46 23.32 -13.03
N GLY A 335 -8.80 23.43 -11.88
CA GLY A 335 -7.39 23.82 -11.81
C GLY A 335 -6.42 22.84 -12.49
N SER A 336 -5.34 23.38 -13.03
CA SER A 336 -4.04 23.49 -12.35
C SER A 336 -3.15 24.47 -13.13
N LEU A 337 -3.40 25.77 -12.93
CA LEU A 337 -2.45 26.80 -13.34
C LEU A 337 -1.19 26.72 -12.50
N HIS A 338 -0.03 26.90 -13.12
CA HIS A 338 1.27 27.14 -12.49
C HIS A 338 1.29 28.49 -11.77
N HIS A 339 0.42 28.66 -10.77
CA HIS A 339 0.16 29.92 -10.09
C HIS A 339 1.11 30.12 -8.92
N GLY A 340 1.86 31.22 -8.93
CA GLY A 340 2.82 31.56 -7.88
C GLY A 340 4.13 30.78 -7.93
N PHE A 341 4.39 30.03 -9.01
CA PHE A 341 5.72 29.49 -9.28
C PHE A 341 6.64 30.58 -9.77
N GLY A 342 7.82 30.66 -9.16
CA GLY A 342 8.89 31.52 -9.68
C GLY A 342 9.94 30.74 -10.45
N ARG A 343 10.27 29.53 -9.98
CA ARG A 343 11.34 28.73 -10.58
C ARG A 343 11.14 27.24 -10.39
N ILE A 344 11.52 26.47 -11.40
CA ILE A 344 11.55 25.00 -11.34
C ILE A 344 12.98 24.53 -11.58
N ILE A 345 13.46 23.62 -10.73
CA ILE A 345 14.81 23.08 -10.81
C ILE A 345 14.76 21.57 -10.86
N ASN A 346 15.23 21.00 -11.98
CA ASN A 346 15.46 19.57 -12.11
C ASN A 346 16.90 19.23 -11.71
N GLY A 347 17.08 18.14 -10.96
CA GLY A 347 18.38 17.74 -10.45
C GLY A 347 18.41 16.32 -9.92
N SER A 348 19.44 15.99 -9.14
CA SER A 348 19.57 14.70 -8.46
C SER A 348 20.26 14.83 -7.11
N ILE A 349 19.93 13.89 -6.22
CA ILE A 349 20.56 13.68 -4.92
C ILE A 349 21.33 12.36 -4.97
N ALA A 350 22.58 12.35 -4.50
CA ALA A 350 23.31 11.10 -4.30
C ALA A 350 22.89 10.47 -2.96
N ALA A 351 22.16 9.36 -3.02
CA ALA A 351 21.61 8.66 -1.86
C ALA A 351 22.10 7.21 -1.79
N PRO A 352 22.26 6.62 -0.59
CA PRO A 352 22.56 5.21 -0.43
C PRO A 352 21.39 4.34 -0.95
N SER A 353 21.70 3.33 -1.77
CA SER A 353 20.69 2.39 -2.30
C SER A 353 20.83 1.05 -1.56
N PHE A 354 20.05 0.85 -0.52
CA PHE A 354 20.11 -0.38 0.30
C PHE A 354 19.41 -1.57 -0.36
N ASN A 355 18.57 -1.31 -1.35
CA ASN A 355 17.93 -2.30 -2.21
C ASN A 355 18.79 -2.75 -3.40
N MET A 356 20.03 -2.29 -3.50
CA MET A 356 20.95 -2.62 -4.59
C MET A 356 22.26 -3.20 -4.05
N LYS A 357 22.93 -4.01 -4.87
CA LYS A 357 24.31 -4.46 -4.64
C LYS A 357 25.11 -4.46 -5.94
N VAL A 358 26.44 -4.43 -5.84
CA VAL A 358 27.30 -4.72 -6.99
C VAL A 358 27.51 -6.23 -7.12
N ASP A 359 27.06 -6.80 -8.23
CA ASP A 359 27.31 -8.20 -8.61
C ASP A 359 27.90 -8.27 -10.01
N ALA A 360 29.04 -8.97 -10.16
CA ALA A 360 29.78 -9.09 -11.41
C ALA A 360 29.98 -7.74 -12.16
N GLY A 361 30.25 -6.66 -11.42
CA GLY A 361 30.48 -5.32 -11.97
C GLY A 361 29.20 -4.59 -12.41
N LYS A 362 28.02 -5.03 -11.98
CA LYS A 362 26.72 -4.39 -12.25
C LYS A 362 25.96 -4.13 -10.95
N ALA A 363 25.26 -3.00 -10.88
CA ALA A 363 24.27 -2.78 -9.84
C ALA A 363 23.04 -3.65 -10.13
N VAL A 364 22.63 -4.50 -9.19
CA VAL A 364 21.45 -5.36 -9.28
C VAL A 364 20.59 -5.22 -8.02
N ALA A 365 19.27 -5.38 -8.17
CA ALA A 365 18.36 -5.38 -7.04
C ALA A 365 18.71 -6.53 -6.08
N ALA A 366 18.66 -6.24 -4.78
CA ALA A 366 19.08 -7.14 -3.73
C ALA A 366 18.29 -6.87 -2.43
N PRO A 367 18.17 -7.89 -1.57
CA PRO A 367 17.58 -7.71 -0.25
C PRO A 367 18.46 -6.80 0.61
N HIS A 368 17.89 -6.25 1.68
CA HIS A 368 18.65 -5.52 2.68
C HIS A 368 19.75 -6.39 3.29
N ARG A 369 20.96 -5.82 3.40
CA ARG A 369 22.14 -6.53 3.91
C ARG A 369 22.60 -5.91 5.21
N PHE A 370 22.97 -6.76 6.16
CA PHE A 370 23.48 -6.34 7.45
C PHE A 370 24.92 -6.81 7.65
N ASP A 371 25.76 -5.99 8.28
CA ASP A 371 27.11 -6.40 8.69
C ASP A 371 27.07 -7.27 9.96
N GLY A 372 28.25 -7.70 10.43
CA GLY A 372 28.36 -8.54 11.64
C GLY A 372 27.92 -7.84 12.94
N ALA A 373 27.70 -6.53 12.93
CA ALA A 373 27.15 -5.76 14.04
C ALA A 373 25.63 -5.53 13.88
N GLY A 374 25.02 -6.04 12.80
CA GLY A 374 23.60 -5.86 12.51
C GLY A 374 23.26 -4.49 11.91
N LYS A 375 24.25 -3.73 11.42
CA LYS A 375 24.02 -2.45 10.75
C LYS A 375 23.67 -2.68 9.28
N LEU A 376 22.65 -1.98 8.79
CA LEU A 376 22.29 -2.00 7.36
C LEU A 376 23.41 -1.38 6.52
N VAL A 377 23.84 -2.08 5.47
CA VAL A 377 24.97 -1.70 4.60
C VAL A 377 24.57 -1.62 3.14
N THR A 378 25.25 -0.74 2.40
CA THR A 378 25.19 -0.66 0.94
C THR A 378 26.57 -0.37 0.36
N ASP A 379 26.81 -0.86 -0.86
CA ASP A 379 27.97 -0.61 -1.72
C ASP A 379 27.57 0.21 -2.97
N VAL A 380 26.31 0.63 -3.06
CA VAL A 380 25.75 1.38 -4.20
C VAL A 380 25.24 2.73 -3.71
N THR A 381 25.74 3.80 -4.32
CA THR A 381 25.11 5.11 -4.27
C THR A 381 24.32 5.32 -5.55
N THR A 382 23.14 5.89 -5.46
CA THR A 382 22.26 6.16 -6.59
C THR A 382 22.02 7.66 -6.70
N LEU A 383 22.09 8.20 -7.91
CA LEU A 383 21.53 9.53 -8.20
C LEU A 383 20.02 9.40 -8.31
N VAL A 384 19.32 9.85 -7.26
CA VAL A 384 17.87 9.93 -7.20
C VAL A 384 17.43 11.26 -7.83
N PRO A 385 16.74 11.24 -8.99
CA PRO A 385 16.28 12.45 -9.64
C PRO A 385 15.24 13.20 -8.78
N PHE A 386 15.28 14.53 -8.83
CA PHE A 386 14.30 15.39 -8.20
C PHE A 386 13.82 16.53 -9.11
N THR A 387 12.64 17.04 -8.79
CA THR A 387 12.14 18.34 -9.27
C THR A 387 11.78 19.18 -8.04
N LEU A 388 12.30 20.42 -8.01
CA LEU A 388 12.06 21.40 -6.96
C LEU A 388 11.31 22.60 -7.54
N TRP A 389 10.12 22.85 -7.03
CA TRP A 389 9.32 24.05 -7.33
C TRP A 389 9.54 25.08 -6.22
N LEU A 390 10.04 26.24 -6.61
CA LEU A 390 10.18 27.41 -5.75
C LEU A 390 9.09 28.43 -6.11
N CYS A 391 8.48 28.98 -5.07
CA CYS A 391 7.42 29.97 -5.22
C CYS A 391 8.02 31.36 -5.47
N ASP A 392 7.28 32.22 -6.17
CA ASP A 392 7.71 33.59 -6.51
C ASP A 392 8.20 34.37 -5.28
N ALA A 393 7.43 34.27 -4.18
CA ALA A 393 7.72 34.94 -2.92
C ALA A 393 9.07 34.52 -2.31
N GLN A 394 9.59 33.35 -2.66
CA GLN A 394 10.81 32.77 -2.11
C GLN A 394 12.06 33.15 -2.92
N LEU A 395 11.91 33.68 -4.13
CA LEU A 395 13.08 33.98 -4.97
C LEU A 395 13.87 35.21 -4.48
N ALA A 396 13.22 36.10 -3.75
CA ALA A 396 13.86 37.27 -3.17
C ALA A 396 14.82 36.91 -2.01
N ASP A 397 14.48 35.87 -1.26
CA ASP A 397 15.29 35.31 -0.16
C ASP A 397 15.10 33.78 -0.12
N PRO A 398 15.98 33.02 -0.78
CA PRO A 398 15.84 31.56 -0.86
C PRO A 398 16.32 30.84 0.41
N SER A 399 16.53 31.54 1.51
CA SER A 399 17.02 30.94 2.76
C SER A 399 15.89 30.56 3.71
N ASN A 400 16.08 29.46 4.44
CA ASN A 400 15.17 28.95 5.48
C ASN A 400 13.71 28.82 5.00
N LEU A 401 13.52 28.21 3.83
CA LEU A 401 12.21 28.06 3.22
C LEU A 401 11.41 26.89 3.82
N PRO A 402 10.10 27.02 4.09
CA PRO A 402 9.25 25.87 4.34
C PRO A 402 9.14 25.02 3.07
N ILE A 403 9.07 23.70 3.23
CA ILE A 403 9.11 22.77 2.09
C ILE A 403 8.24 21.52 2.30
N ALA A 404 7.53 21.11 1.26
CA ALA A 404 6.84 19.84 1.18
C ALA A 404 7.66 18.83 0.37
N ILE A 405 7.80 17.62 0.91
CA ILE A 405 8.31 16.45 0.19
C ILE A 405 7.10 15.73 -0.41
N ALA A 406 7.02 15.73 -1.74
CA ALA A 406 5.92 15.12 -2.49
C ALA A 406 6.33 13.77 -3.10
N THR A 407 5.49 12.74 -2.92
CA THR A 407 5.77 11.37 -3.38
C THR A 407 4.67 10.88 -4.34
N HIS A 408 5.06 10.53 -5.57
CA HIS A 408 4.14 10.22 -6.68
C HIS A 408 3.58 8.79 -6.67
N GLY A 409 2.64 8.50 -7.59
CA GLY A 409 1.97 7.19 -7.70
C GLY A 409 2.75 6.12 -8.49
N GLY A 410 2.21 4.90 -8.56
CA GLY A 410 2.90 3.71 -9.09
C GLY A 410 3.08 3.62 -10.62
N THR A 411 2.41 4.50 -11.37
CA THR A 411 2.59 4.66 -12.82
C THR A 411 3.10 6.06 -13.16
N GLY A 412 3.56 6.78 -12.14
CA GLY A 412 3.96 8.17 -12.23
C GLY A 412 5.45 8.39 -12.18
N HIS A 413 5.82 9.66 -12.14
CA HIS A 413 7.16 10.17 -11.85
C HIS A 413 7.02 11.55 -11.22
N ARG A 414 8.12 12.13 -10.76
CA ARG A 414 8.13 13.38 -9.98
C ARG A 414 7.32 14.54 -10.57
N SER A 415 7.16 14.66 -11.89
CA SER A 415 6.35 15.72 -12.53
C SER A 415 4.89 15.77 -12.07
N GLU A 416 4.34 14.63 -11.64
CA GLU A 416 2.97 14.49 -11.15
C GLU A 416 2.67 15.39 -9.97
N MET A 417 3.69 15.71 -9.18
CA MET A 417 3.57 16.50 -7.96
C MET A 417 3.39 18.00 -8.21
N ASN A 418 3.33 18.42 -9.48
CA ASN A 418 3.03 19.79 -9.88
C ASN A 418 1.70 20.32 -9.29
N SER A 419 0.67 19.48 -9.17
CA SER A 419 -0.64 19.88 -8.62
C SER A 419 -0.54 20.24 -7.13
N PHE A 420 0.20 19.46 -6.35
CA PHE A 420 0.52 19.78 -4.95
C PHE A 420 1.36 21.06 -4.85
N ALA A 421 2.39 21.18 -5.69
CA ALA A 421 3.24 22.37 -5.72
C ALA A 421 2.42 23.66 -5.95
N ASN A 422 1.43 23.62 -6.85
CA ASN A 422 0.53 24.76 -7.09
C ASN A 422 -0.22 25.18 -5.82
N ALA A 423 -0.79 24.21 -5.08
CA ALA A 423 -1.51 24.50 -3.84
C ALA A 423 -0.56 25.05 -2.75
N ASN A 424 0.65 24.49 -2.66
CA ASN A 424 1.66 24.89 -1.69
C ASN A 424 2.19 26.31 -1.91
N CYS A 425 2.37 26.72 -3.15
CA CYS A 425 2.85 28.07 -3.44
C CYS A 425 1.87 29.19 -3.09
N LEU A 426 0.57 28.87 -2.92
CA LEU A 426 -0.40 29.80 -2.33
C LEU A 426 -0.07 30.14 -0.86
N ASN A 427 0.69 29.29 -0.18
CA ASN A 427 1.15 29.49 1.20
C ASN A 427 2.65 29.78 1.29
N GLY A 428 3.35 29.97 0.17
CA GLY A 428 4.80 30.17 0.15
C GLY A 428 5.60 28.95 0.62
N VAL A 429 5.07 27.73 0.42
CA VAL A 429 5.74 26.46 0.72
C VAL A 429 6.37 25.90 -0.56
N ALA A 430 7.68 25.69 -0.56
CA ALA A 430 8.37 25.05 -1.68
C ALA A 430 7.94 23.58 -1.78
N THR A 431 8.09 22.95 -2.95
CA THR A 431 7.78 21.52 -3.11
C THR A 431 8.95 20.81 -3.77
N ILE A 432 9.35 19.65 -3.26
CA ILE A 432 10.33 18.77 -3.88
C ILE A 432 9.74 17.39 -4.08
N ALA A 433 9.90 16.83 -5.28
CA ALA A 433 9.47 15.47 -5.60
C ALA A 433 10.65 14.63 -6.08
N LEU A 434 10.69 13.37 -5.65
CA LEU A 434 11.68 12.37 -6.07
C LEU A 434 11.04 11.33 -6.96
N ASP A 435 11.82 10.75 -7.88
CA ASP A 435 11.39 9.52 -8.55
C ASP A 435 11.52 8.32 -7.59
N LEU A 436 10.48 7.51 -7.51
CA LEU A 436 10.49 6.23 -6.80
C LEU A 436 11.47 5.23 -7.47
N PRO A 437 11.99 4.22 -6.75
CA PRO A 437 12.71 3.11 -7.37
C PRO A 437 11.92 2.55 -8.56
N PHE A 438 12.60 2.35 -9.69
CA PHE A 438 12.01 1.84 -10.95
C PHE A 438 10.96 2.75 -11.61
N HIS A 439 10.85 4.02 -11.23
CA HIS A 439 9.94 4.99 -11.85
C HIS A 439 10.70 6.17 -12.45
N GLY A 440 10.14 6.83 -13.46
CA GLY A 440 10.76 7.97 -14.14
C GLY A 440 12.22 7.68 -14.51
N GLY A 441 13.14 8.54 -14.07
CA GLY A 441 14.58 8.39 -14.33
C GLY A 441 15.23 7.20 -13.64
N ARG A 442 14.49 6.44 -12.82
CA ARG A 442 14.99 5.23 -12.14
C ARG A 442 14.53 3.94 -12.78
N THR A 443 13.78 3.98 -13.88
CA THR A 443 13.42 2.78 -14.66
C THR A 443 14.63 2.22 -15.41
N SER A 444 15.47 3.12 -15.94
CA SER A 444 16.64 2.78 -16.76
C SER A 444 17.89 3.41 -16.17
N MET A 445 18.66 2.57 -15.48
CA MET A 445 19.83 2.98 -14.73
C MET A 445 21.10 2.30 -15.27
N THR A 446 22.20 3.02 -15.29
CA THR A 446 23.54 2.45 -15.55
C THR A 446 24.43 2.55 -14.31
N TRP A 447 25.40 1.64 -14.23
CA TRP A 447 26.40 1.62 -13.16
C TRP A 447 27.73 2.21 -13.66
N LEU A 448 28.16 3.30 -13.03
CA LEU A 448 29.45 3.94 -13.25
C LEU A 448 30.46 3.39 -12.22
N ALA A 449 31.12 2.30 -12.58
CA ALA A 449 31.97 1.53 -11.66
C ALA A 449 33.16 2.32 -11.08
N ASP A 450 33.71 3.25 -11.85
CA ASP A 450 34.79 4.15 -11.41
C ASP A 450 34.33 5.19 -10.38
N GLN A 451 33.03 5.48 -10.32
CA GLN A 451 32.43 6.43 -9.40
C GLN A 451 31.67 5.76 -8.26
N GLY A 452 31.44 4.44 -8.31
CA GLY A 452 30.59 3.74 -7.35
C GLY A 452 29.14 4.26 -7.38
N LEU A 453 28.67 4.67 -8.56
CA LEU A 453 27.44 5.46 -8.72
C LEU A 453 26.50 4.85 -9.74
N GLN A 454 25.23 4.68 -9.37
CA GLN A 454 24.15 4.33 -10.26
C GLN A 454 23.43 5.60 -10.73
N VAL A 455 23.22 5.77 -12.03
CA VAL A 455 22.68 7.01 -12.63
C VAL A 455 21.62 6.71 -13.69
N SER A 456 20.64 7.60 -13.84
CA SER A 456 19.65 7.55 -14.92
C SER A 456 20.35 7.66 -16.28
N VAL A 457 19.95 6.85 -17.25
CA VAL A 457 20.37 6.95 -18.67
C VAL A 457 19.21 7.18 -19.62
N GLN A 458 18.00 7.33 -19.08
CA GLN A 458 16.84 7.52 -19.91
C GLN A 458 16.77 8.95 -20.44
N GLU A 459 16.54 9.07 -21.74
CA GLU A 459 16.33 10.34 -22.41
C GLU A 459 14.90 10.84 -22.14
N ASP A 460 14.76 12.15 -21.98
CA ASP A 460 13.48 12.86 -22.08
C ASP A 460 13.16 12.99 -23.56
N LYS A 461 12.25 12.15 -24.05
CA LYS A 461 11.75 12.20 -25.43
C LYS A 461 10.28 12.55 -25.50
N LEU A 462 9.61 12.57 -24.36
CA LEU A 462 8.22 12.91 -24.20
C LEU A 462 8.11 13.94 -23.08
N ASN A 463 7.73 15.16 -23.45
CA ASN A 463 7.43 16.17 -22.45
C ASN A 463 6.16 15.74 -21.69
N ALA A 464 6.29 15.51 -20.39
CA ALA A 464 5.27 14.96 -19.52
C ALA A 464 4.03 15.85 -19.38
N PHE A 465 4.18 17.16 -19.60
CA PHE A 465 3.09 18.13 -19.44
C PHE A 465 2.29 18.34 -20.72
N THR A 466 2.96 18.34 -21.87
CA THR A 466 2.34 18.61 -23.18
C THR A 466 1.95 17.34 -23.94
N GLY A 467 2.60 16.22 -23.63
CA GLY A 467 2.54 14.98 -24.40
C GLY A 467 3.22 15.07 -25.77
N LEU A 468 3.94 16.17 -26.06
CA LEU A 468 4.70 16.32 -27.31
C LEU A 468 5.95 15.45 -27.25
N ARG A 469 6.25 14.80 -28.38
CA ARG A 469 7.45 13.97 -28.54
C ARG A 469 8.56 14.75 -29.23
N GLU A 470 9.79 14.31 -29.02
CA GLU A 470 10.96 14.80 -29.75
C GLU A 470 10.71 14.82 -31.26
N GLY A 471 11.02 15.95 -31.90
CA GLY A 471 10.78 16.19 -33.33
C GLY A 471 9.40 16.75 -33.68
N ALA A 472 8.43 16.75 -32.75
CA ALA A 472 7.17 17.46 -32.94
C ALA A 472 7.38 18.99 -32.87
N GLN A 473 6.58 19.76 -33.62
CA GLN A 473 6.63 21.21 -33.55
C GLN A 473 6.22 21.69 -32.15
N GLY A 474 7.07 22.49 -31.50
CA GLY A 474 6.81 23.02 -30.17
C GLY A 474 7.27 22.11 -29.02
N TYR A 475 7.91 20.97 -29.30
CA TYR A 475 8.54 20.15 -28.26
C TYR A 475 9.63 20.92 -27.52
N VAL A 476 9.60 20.86 -26.20
CA VAL A 476 10.62 21.35 -25.28
C VAL A 476 10.87 20.26 -24.25
N ALA A 477 12.12 19.84 -24.09
CA ALA A 477 12.52 18.89 -23.07
C ALA A 477 12.25 19.46 -21.67
N ASP A 478 11.48 18.76 -20.85
CA ASP A 478 11.21 19.11 -19.45
C ASP A 478 12.32 18.62 -18.50
N GLN A 479 13.32 17.91 -19.01
CA GLN A 479 14.42 17.32 -18.25
C GLN A 479 13.94 16.30 -17.22
N ILE A 480 12.77 15.71 -17.45
CA ILE A 480 12.20 14.59 -16.71
C ILE A 480 12.25 13.38 -17.62
N ALA A 481 12.90 12.33 -17.15
CA ALA A 481 12.98 11.10 -17.92
C ALA A 481 11.58 10.50 -18.09
N ASP A 482 11.28 10.06 -19.32
CA ASP A 482 10.02 9.42 -19.68
C ASP A 482 9.72 8.25 -18.71
N ASN A 483 8.46 8.03 -18.37
CA ASN A 483 8.15 6.88 -17.53
C ASN A 483 8.31 5.55 -18.27
N GLY A 484 8.63 4.50 -17.52
CA GLY A 484 8.45 3.12 -17.97
C GLY A 484 6.96 2.76 -18.03
N GLY A 485 6.62 1.69 -18.74
CA GLY A 485 5.28 1.11 -18.63
C GLY A 485 5.08 0.44 -17.27
N THR A 486 3.83 0.14 -16.88
CA THR A 486 3.50 -0.54 -15.62
C THR A 486 4.30 -1.82 -15.38
N ALA A 487 4.61 -2.56 -16.46
CA ALA A 487 5.43 -3.76 -16.38
C ALA A 487 6.87 -3.49 -15.90
N ASP A 488 7.47 -2.37 -16.29
CA ASP A 488 8.81 -1.98 -15.86
C ASP A 488 8.79 -1.42 -14.43
N THR A 489 7.81 -0.57 -14.12
CA THR A 489 7.71 0.09 -12.81
C THR A 489 7.32 -0.89 -11.71
N ALA A 490 6.11 -1.45 -11.78
CA ALA A 490 5.63 -2.41 -10.79
C ALA A 490 6.44 -3.71 -10.86
N GLY A 491 6.83 -4.15 -12.06
CA GLY A 491 7.63 -5.37 -12.20
C GLY A 491 9.01 -5.26 -11.57
N GLY A 492 9.69 -4.11 -11.71
CA GLY A 492 10.94 -3.82 -11.01
C GLY A 492 10.73 -3.74 -9.50
N LEU A 493 9.72 -2.98 -9.06
CA LEU A 493 9.41 -2.76 -7.64
C LEU A 493 9.16 -4.08 -6.90
N PHE A 494 8.33 -4.97 -7.46
CA PHE A 494 8.02 -6.28 -6.88
C PHE A 494 8.97 -7.38 -7.33
N ALA A 495 10.15 -7.06 -7.89
CA ALA A 495 11.17 -8.03 -8.25
C ALA A 495 10.66 -9.18 -9.17
N LEU A 496 9.72 -8.90 -10.07
CA LEU A 496 9.17 -9.90 -11.01
C LEU A 496 10.25 -10.59 -11.86
N PRO A 497 11.29 -9.89 -12.38
CA PRO A 497 12.39 -10.55 -13.10
C PRO A 497 13.19 -11.54 -12.25
N GLN A 498 13.09 -11.45 -10.92
CA GLN A 498 13.70 -12.34 -9.93
C GLN A 498 12.67 -13.33 -9.35
N SER A 499 11.57 -13.54 -10.08
CA SER A 499 10.50 -14.45 -9.71
C SER A 499 9.78 -14.06 -8.41
N LEU A 500 9.55 -12.75 -8.21
CA LEU A 500 8.87 -12.19 -7.04
C LEU A 500 9.60 -12.58 -5.75
N ASP A 501 10.92 -12.37 -5.72
CA ASP A 501 11.72 -12.57 -4.51
C ASP A 501 11.22 -11.59 -3.41
N PRO A 502 10.62 -12.10 -2.32
CA PRO A 502 9.92 -11.23 -1.38
C PRO A 502 10.87 -10.33 -0.59
N GLU A 503 12.12 -10.74 -0.32
CA GLU A 503 13.07 -9.84 0.36
C GLU A 503 13.57 -8.71 -0.56
N VAL A 504 13.71 -8.99 -1.86
CA VAL A 504 14.06 -7.95 -2.83
C VAL A 504 12.90 -6.98 -3.01
N ALA A 505 11.67 -7.50 -3.11
CA ALA A 505 10.47 -6.67 -3.14
C ALA A 505 10.35 -5.80 -1.87
N GLU A 506 10.54 -6.39 -0.68
CA GLU A 506 10.57 -5.69 0.62
C GLU A 506 11.58 -4.53 0.57
N ALA A 507 12.84 -4.80 0.19
CA ALA A 507 13.89 -3.81 0.12
C ALA A 507 13.57 -2.69 -0.88
N ASN A 508 13.06 -3.04 -2.07
CA ASN A 508 12.67 -2.07 -3.09
C ASN A 508 11.56 -1.13 -2.61
N THR A 509 10.51 -1.66 -1.99
CA THR A 509 9.40 -0.84 -1.47
C THR A 509 9.83 0.01 -0.28
N MET A 510 10.67 -0.53 0.61
CA MET A 510 11.20 0.23 1.75
C MET A 510 12.15 1.35 1.33
N GLN A 511 12.87 1.19 0.21
CA GLN A 511 13.76 2.22 -0.31
C GLN A 511 13.04 3.55 -0.60
N ILE A 512 11.73 3.53 -0.89
CA ILE A 512 10.91 4.74 -1.06
C ILE A 512 10.95 5.60 0.21
N SER A 513 10.59 5.01 1.35
CA SER A 513 10.65 5.69 2.65
C SER A 513 12.08 6.05 3.06
N ILE A 514 13.07 5.22 2.71
CA ILE A 514 14.49 5.53 2.98
C ILE A 514 14.93 6.79 2.24
N ASP A 515 14.55 6.93 0.96
CA ASP A 515 14.86 8.10 0.16
C ASP A 515 14.21 9.36 0.75
N SER A 516 12.97 9.25 1.25
CA SER A 516 12.31 10.35 1.99
C SER A 516 13.04 10.72 3.28
N LEU A 517 13.43 9.74 4.10
CA LEU A 517 14.16 9.98 5.35
C LEU A 517 15.55 10.62 5.09
N PHE A 518 16.23 10.18 4.03
CA PHE A 518 17.50 10.76 3.62
C PHE A 518 17.32 12.20 3.13
N LEU A 519 16.25 12.46 2.36
CA LEU A 519 15.91 13.81 1.91
C LEU A 519 15.60 14.75 3.08
N ILE A 520 14.85 14.32 4.10
CA ILE A 520 14.62 15.14 5.31
C ILE A 520 15.94 15.61 5.91
N ARG A 521 16.90 14.70 6.07
CA ARG A 521 18.22 15.04 6.61
C ARG A 521 18.98 16.01 5.71
N LEU A 522 18.87 15.83 4.39
CA LEU A 522 19.50 16.72 3.42
C LEU A 522 18.88 18.12 3.39
N LEU A 523 17.57 18.24 3.61
CA LEU A 523 16.90 19.53 3.74
C LEU A 523 17.35 20.28 5.00
N LYS A 524 17.57 19.56 6.11
CA LYS A 524 18.01 20.12 7.39
C LYS A 524 19.49 20.52 7.40
N ASP A 525 20.34 19.63 6.89
CA ASP A 525 21.79 19.70 7.12
C ASP A 525 22.62 19.82 5.83
N GLY A 526 21.99 19.73 4.65
CA GLY A 526 22.66 19.69 3.35
C GLY A 526 23.06 21.06 2.80
N ASP A 527 24.09 21.07 1.94
CA ASP A 527 24.48 22.24 1.15
C ASP A 527 23.77 22.24 -0.21
N TRP A 528 22.83 23.17 -0.38
CA TRP A 528 22.03 23.33 -1.61
C TRP A 528 22.59 24.38 -2.57
N SER A 529 23.78 24.93 -2.30
CA SER A 529 24.37 26.02 -3.10
C SER A 529 24.65 25.65 -4.56
N GLN A 530 24.82 24.35 -4.86
CA GLN A 530 24.99 23.86 -6.23
C GLN A 530 23.67 23.78 -7.03
N VAL A 531 22.53 23.75 -6.33
CA VAL A 531 21.19 23.82 -6.91
C VAL A 531 20.81 25.27 -7.12
N GLN A 532 20.89 26.07 -6.06
CA GLN A 532 20.63 27.51 -6.08
C GLN A 532 21.44 28.20 -4.97
N ALA A 533 22.12 29.30 -5.32
CA ALA A 533 22.90 30.06 -4.35
C ALA A 533 22.00 30.60 -3.22
N GLY A 534 22.43 30.39 -1.97
CA GLY A 534 21.70 30.82 -0.79
C GLY A 534 20.48 29.96 -0.41
N LEU A 535 20.20 28.88 -1.17
CA LEU A 535 19.09 27.99 -0.88
C LEU A 535 19.31 27.24 0.44
N SER A 536 18.34 27.33 1.36
CA SER A 536 18.26 26.50 2.54
C SER A 536 16.80 26.33 2.98
N PHE A 537 16.53 25.33 3.81
CA PHE A 537 15.17 24.97 4.22
C PHE A 537 15.00 25.06 5.73
N ASP A 538 13.78 25.37 6.15
CA ASP A 538 13.39 25.43 7.56
C ASP A 538 13.14 24.02 8.09
N ALA A 539 14.03 23.55 8.96
CA ALA A 539 13.93 22.24 9.62
C ALA A 539 12.64 22.07 10.45
N GLY A 540 12.00 23.16 10.87
CA GLY A 540 10.72 23.15 11.61
C GLY A 540 9.48 23.06 10.72
N HIS A 541 9.61 23.27 9.41
CA HIS A 541 8.50 23.35 8.46
C HIS A 541 8.72 22.43 7.25
N ILE A 542 8.94 21.15 7.54
CA ILE A 542 9.00 20.08 6.53
C ILE A 542 7.65 19.36 6.50
N TYR A 543 6.97 19.39 5.36
CA TYR A 543 5.71 18.72 5.14
C TYR A 543 5.91 17.44 4.32
N HIS A 544 4.99 16.50 4.44
CA HIS A 544 4.91 15.35 3.57
C HIS A 544 3.62 15.41 2.75
N GLU A 545 3.73 15.16 1.46
CA GLU A 545 2.58 15.02 0.57
C GLU A 545 2.73 13.76 -0.28
N SER A 546 1.63 13.06 -0.53
CA SER A 546 1.70 11.83 -1.31
C SER A 546 0.40 11.40 -1.96
N LEU A 547 0.55 10.61 -3.02
CA LEU A 547 -0.53 9.99 -3.77
C LEU A 547 -0.25 8.49 -3.95
N SER A 548 -1.28 7.63 -3.82
CA SER A 548 -1.24 6.24 -4.28
C SER A 548 -0.10 5.42 -3.65
N PHE A 549 0.76 4.80 -4.46
CA PHE A 549 1.98 4.13 -4.02
C PHE A 549 2.90 5.06 -3.23
N GLY A 550 2.93 6.35 -3.56
CA GLY A 550 3.63 7.34 -2.75
C GLY A 550 3.06 7.42 -1.34
N THR A 551 1.72 7.43 -1.17
CA THR A 551 1.08 7.41 0.15
C THR A 551 1.39 6.13 0.89
N SER A 552 1.29 5.02 0.16
CA SER A 552 1.42 3.67 0.67
C SER A 552 2.86 3.40 1.15
N TYR A 553 3.87 3.68 0.34
CA TYR A 553 5.25 3.29 0.64
C TYR A 553 6.08 4.35 1.35
N SER A 554 5.52 5.53 1.61
CA SER A 554 6.09 6.53 2.52
C SER A 554 5.61 6.37 3.97
N THR A 555 4.65 5.46 4.25
CA THR A 555 4.10 5.27 5.61
C THR A 555 5.16 4.91 6.66
N MET A 556 6.22 4.16 6.29
CA MET A 556 7.34 3.93 7.22
C MET A 556 8.02 5.25 7.60
N ALA A 557 8.31 6.13 6.64
CA ALA A 557 8.90 7.44 6.93
C ALA A 557 7.97 8.32 7.79
N MET A 558 6.65 8.24 7.59
CA MET A 558 5.65 8.93 8.43
C MET A 558 5.64 8.40 9.88
N ALA A 559 5.75 7.08 10.04
CA ALA A 559 5.76 6.43 11.35
C ALA A 559 7.06 6.70 12.13
N LEU A 560 8.20 6.75 11.44
CA LEU A 560 9.52 6.80 12.07
C LEU A 560 10.07 8.22 12.27
N SER A 561 9.67 9.20 11.47
CA SER A 561 10.21 10.55 11.53
C SER A 561 9.32 11.50 12.33
N ASP A 562 9.93 12.21 13.27
CA ASP A 562 9.34 13.34 13.99
C ASP A 562 9.54 14.67 13.25
N ASP A 563 10.22 14.71 12.12
CA ASP A 563 10.51 15.99 11.43
C ASP A 563 9.31 16.55 10.67
N TRP A 564 8.23 15.78 10.51
CA TRP A 564 7.03 16.25 9.83
C TRP A 564 6.31 17.34 10.62
N ARG A 565 5.97 18.40 9.92
CA ARG A 565 5.11 19.49 10.38
C ARG A 565 3.64 19.18 10.12
N GLY A 566 3.36 18.55 8.99
CA GLY A 566 2.04 18.04 8.61
C GLY A 566 2.18 17.05 7.46
N ILE A 567 1.18 16.19 7.33
CA ILE A 567 1.11 15.15 6.32
C ILE A 567 -0.19 15.32 5.53
N VAL A 568 -0.09 15.35 4.21
CA VAL A 568 -1.23 15.28 3.29
C VAL A 568 -1.10 14.01 2.48
N SER A 569 -2.12 13.16 2.47
CA SER A 569 -2.10 11.92 1.70
C SER A 569 -3.34 11.76 0.83
N SER A 570 -3.21 11.04 -0.27
CA SER A 570 -4.33 10.69 -1.14
C SER A 570 -4.26 9.22 -1.55
N VAL A 571 -5.38 8.51 -1.40
CA VAL A 571 -5.62 7.11 -1.80
C VAL A 571 -4.49 6.16 -1.41
N GLY A 572 -4.18 6.08 -0.12
CA GLY A 572 -3.25 5.08 0.42
C GLY A 572 -3.90 3.72 0.62
N SER A 573 -3.15 2.63 0.45
CA SER A 573 -3.63 1.26 0.68
C SER A 573 -2.52 0.38 1.24
N GLY A 574 -2.86 -0.77 1.80
CA GLY A 574 -1.90 -1.83 2.16
C GLY A 574 -2.42 -3.22 1.81
N ARG A 575 -1.78 -4.31 2.24
CA ARG A 575 -2.03 -5.66 1.67
C ARG A 575 -1.81 -5.66 0.15
N ILE A 576 -0.66 -5.13 -0.27
CA ILE A 576 -0.44 -4.82 -1.68
C ILE A 576 -0.48 -6.08 -2.55
N ILE A 577 0.16 -7.16 -2.09
CA ILE A 577 0.31 -8.40 -2.87
C ILE A 577 -0.94 -9.27 -2.78
N SER A 578 -1.53 -9.40 -1.59
CA SER A 578 -2.67 -10.29 -1.35
C SER A 578 -4.04 -9.65 -1.59
N ALA A 579 -4.12 -8.34 -1.86
CA ALA A 579 -5.38 -7.65 -2.17
C ALA A 579 -5.25 -6.62 -3.31
N ASN A 580 -4.42 -5.59 -3.20
CA ASN A 580 -4.48 -4.49 -4.18
C ASN A 580 -4.13 -4.92 -5.60
N LEU A 581 -2.93 -5.48 -5.81
CA LEU A 581 -2.45 -5.86 -7.13
C LEU A 581 -3.42 -6.80 -7.86
N PRO A 582 -3.88 -7.91 -7.26
CA PRO A 582 -4.73 -8.87 -7.96
C PRO A 582 -6.21 -8.47 -8.09
N ILE A 583 -6.71 -7.45 -7.38
CA ILE A 583 -8.16 -7.13 -7.35
C ILE A 583 -8.48 -5.75 -7.92
N ALA A 584 -7.56 -4.79 -7.83
CA ALA A 584 -7.80 -3.46 -8.38
C ALA A 584 -7.95 -3.55 -9.91
N PRO A 585 -9.10 -3.14 -10.49
CA PRO A 585 -9.42 -3.37 -11.91
C PRO A 585 -8.32 -3.03 -12.90
N SER A 586 -7.65 -1.89 -12.72
CA SER A 586 -6.59 -1.40 -13.62
C SER A 586 -5.34 -2.29 -13.64
N ASN A 587 -5.14 -3.11 -12.60
CA ASN A 587 -3.94 -3.91 -12.38
C ASN A 587 -4.23 -5.43 -12.38
N ALA A 588 -5.44 -5.82 -11.97
CA ALA A 588 -5.83 -7.18 -11.63
C ALA A 588 -5.52 -8.20 -12.72
N PHE A 589 -5.96 -7.95 -13.96
CA PHE A 589 -5.77 -8.90 -15.06
C PHE A 589 -4.28 -9.20 -15.32
N LEU A 590 -3.46 -8.15 -15.37
CA LEU A 590 -2.02 -8.28 -15.59
C LEU A 590 -1.35 -8.93 -14.37
N ALA A 591 -1.66 -8.46 -13.17
CA ALA A 591 -1.07 -8.94 -11.93
C ALA A 591 -1.43 -10.42 -11.66
N ALA A 592 -2.70 -10.80 -11.79
CA ALA A 592 -3.17 -12.17 -11.60
C ALA A 592 -2.55 -13.12 -12.61
N GLY A 593 -2.47 -12.72 -13.90
CA GLY A 593 -1.77 -13.47 -14.92
C GLY A 593 -0.29 -13.68 -14.60
N PHE A 594 0.40 -12.64 -14.13
CA PHE A 594 1.80 -12.74 -13.72
C PHE A 594 2.01 -13.57 -12.46
N LEU A 595 1.23 -13.36 -11.40
CA LEU A 595 1.30 -14.15 -10.18
C LEU A 595 1.10 -15.62 -10.49
N ASN A 596 0.09 -15.95 -11.31
CA ASN A 596 -0.16 -17.32 -11.74
C ASN A 596 1.01 -17.87 -12.57
N ALA A 597 1.54 -17.12 -13.54
CA ALA A 597 2.61 -17.60 -14.41
C ALA A 597 3.96 -17.77 -13.68
N VAL A 598 4.30 -16.81 -12.81
CA VAL A 598 5.56 -16.81 -12.06
C VAL A 598 5.48 -17.87 -10.97
N LEU A 599 4.48 -17.81 -10.09
CA LEU A 599 4.39 -18.71 -8.94
C LEU A 599 3.85 -20.10 -9.32
N LYS A 600 3.30 -20.27 -10.52
CA LYS A 600 2.58 -21.48 -10.98
C LYS A 600 1.51 -21.91 -9.98
N LEU A 601 0.66 -20.96 -9.61
CA LEU A 601 -0.41 -21.21 -8.66
C LEU A 601 -1.36 -22.26 -9.23
N ASN A 602 -1.84 -23.16 -8.38
CA ASN A 602 -2.88 -24.11 -8.76
C ASN A 602 -4.28 -23.47 -8.73
N LEU A 603 -4.40 -22.24 -9.24
CA LEU A 603 -5.63 -21.44 -9.25
C LEU A 603 -5.80 -20.75 -10.60
N GLY A 604 -7.05 -20.63 -11.04
CA GLY A 604 -7.38 -19.83 -12.23
C GLY A 604 -7.26 -18.33 -11.96
N ILE A 605 -6.93 -17.56 -13.01
CA ILE A 605 -6.90 -16.08 -12.96
C ILE A 605 -8.18 -15.49 -12.34
N PRO A 606 -9.41 -15.91 -12.72
CA PRO A 606 -10.62 -15.36 -12.11
C PRO A 606 -10.69 -15.55 -10.59
N ARG A 607 -10.17 -16.67 -10.07
CA ARG A 607 -10.17 -16.92 -8.62
C ARG A 607 -9.18 -16.01 -7.90
N ILE A 608 -8.01 -15.79 -8.51
CA ILE A 608 -7.01 -14.83 -8.01
C ILE A 608 -7.58 -13.41 -8.01
N GLU A 609 -8.37 -13.01 -9.01
CA GLU A 609 -8.98 -11.68 -9.06
C GLU A 609 -10.11 -11.49 -8.04
N MET A 610 -10.83 -12.56 -7.70
CA MET A 610 -11.95 -12.48 -6.77
C MET A 610 -11.53 -12.55 -5.30
N ALA A 611 -10.57 -13.43 -4.97
CA ALA A 611 -10.24 -13.74 -3.59
C ALA A 611 -8.77 -14.19 -3.40
N PRO A 612 -7.79 -13.36 -3.80
CA PRO A 612 -6.36 -13.72 -3.75
C PRO A 612 -5.86 -13.92 -2.31
N TRP A 613 -6.41 -13.17 -1.35
CA TRP A 613 -6.12 -13.33 0.08
C TRP A 613 -6.48 -14.72 0.61
N GLU A 614 -7.33 -15.48 -0.11
CA GLU A 614 -7.70 -16.83 0.31
C GLU A 614 -6.57 -17.84 0.11
N THR A 615 -5.62 -17.51 -0.77
CA THR A 615 -4.52 -18.38 -1.17
C THR A 615 -3.40 -18.36 -0.14
N PRO A 616 -3.02 -19.51 0.48
CA PRO A 616 -1.91 -19.54 1.43
C PRO A 616 -0.58 -19.06 0.84
N VAL A 617 -0.31 -19.41 -0.42
CA VAL A 617 0.90 -19.00 -1.14
C VAL A 617 1.04 -17.48 -1.21
N LEU A 618 -0.04 -16.76 -1.59
CA LEU A 618 -0.03 -15.29 -1.62
C LEU A 618 0.02 -14.68 -0.21
N GLY A 619 -0.56 -15.37 0.79
CA GLY A 619 -0.39 -15.04 2.20
C GLY A 619 1.08 -15.09 2.63
N PHE A 620 1.83 -16.11 2.24
CA PHE A 620 3.26 -16.21 2.52
C PHE A 620 4.08 -15.13 1.83
N VAL A 621 3.80 -14.82 0.57
CA VAL A 621 4.50 -13.71 -0.12
C VAL A 621 4.22 -12.38 0.58
N GLN A 622 2.95 -12.13 0.93
CA GLN A 622 2.56 -10.92 1.66
C GLN A 622 3.28 -10.81 3.01
N TRP A 623 3.40 -11.91 3.77
CA TRP A 623 4.16 -11.96 5.01
C TRP A 623 5.64 -11.65 4.78
N LEU A 624 6.26 -12.32 3.82
CA LEU A 624 7.69 -12.23 3.56
C LEU A 624 8.09 -10.90 2.90
N ALA A 625 7.13 -10.09 2.46
CA ALA A 625 7.36 -8.71 2.04
C ALA A 625 6.78 -7.68 3.02
N GLU A 626 6.27 -8.11 4.18
CA GLU A 626 5.39 -7.31 5.04
C GLU A 626 6.07 -6.05 5.61
N ARG A 627 7.38 -6.03 5.83
CA ARG A 627 8.06 -4.80 6.28
C ARG A 627 8.07 -3.72 5.21
N GLY A 628 7.85 -4.09 3.96
CA GLY A 628 7.60 -3.18 2.85
C GLY A 628 6.13 -2.84 2.67
N ASP A 629 5.21 -3.54 3.34
CA ASP A 629 3.78 -3.30 3.22
C ASP A 629 3.35 -2.07 4.05
N PRO A 630 2.55 -1.16 3.46
CA PRO A 630 2.04 0.05 4.11
C PRO A 630 1.21 -0.20 5.36
N LEU A 631 0.37 -1.25 5.36
CA LEU A 631 -0.57 -1.52 6.45
C LEU A 631 0.18 -1.91 7.74
N THR A 632 1.38 -2.45 7.61
CA THR A 632 2.28 -2.79 8.71
C THR A 632 2.74 -1.55 9.48
N TRP A 633 2.97 -0.43 8.78
CA TRP A 633 3.47 0.80 9.40
C TRP A 633 2.37 1.76 9.83
N ALA A 634 1.18 1.67 9.21
CA ALA A 634 0.06 2.58 9.48
C ALA A 634 -0.29 2.73 10.98
N PRO A 635 -0.37 1.66 11.81
CA PRO A 635 -0.64 1.77 13.24
C PRO A 635 0.35 2.66 14.01
N PHE A 636 1.58 2.80 13.52
CA PHE A 636 2.65 3.55 14.18
C PHE A 636 2.72 5.02 13.77
N VAL A 637 1.84 5.50 12.87
CA VAL A 637 1.84 6.93 12.52
C VAL A 637 1.17 7.76 13.61
N LEU A 638 -0.03 7.37 14.05
CA LEU A 638 -0.78 8.06 15.10
C LEU A 638 -1.02 7.19 16.34
N ARG A 639 -1.63 6.00 16.19
CA ARG A 639 -2.17 5.22 17.33
C ARG A 639 -1.10 4.75 18.30
N TYR A 640 -0.03 4.17 17.77
CA TYR A 640 1.07 3.58 18.53
C TYR A 640 2.41 4.26 18.21
N ARG A 641 2.35 5.56 17.93
CA ARG A 641 3.54 6.32 17.56
C ARG A 641 4.68 6.11 18.56
N PRO A 642 5.92 5.84 18.11
CA PRO A 642 7.06 5.61 19.00
C PRO A 642 7.43 6.83 19.87
N THR A 643 6.95 8.02 19.50
CA THR A 643 7.28 9.31 20.12
C THR A 643 6.00 9.99 20.60
N GLU A 644 6.13 10.90 21.57
CA GLU A 644 5.00 11.69 22.10
C GLU A 644 4.75 12.97 21.28
N LYS A 645 5.30 13.08 20.06
CA LYS A 645 5.09 14.25 19.20
C LYS A 645 3.68 14.20 18.61
N ASN A 646 2.95 15.31 18.73
CA ASN A 646 1.71 15.46 18.00
C ASN A 646 1.95 15.46 16.48
N MET A 647 0.92 15.08 15.73
CA MET A 647 0.98 14.98 14.29
C MET A 647 -0.33 15.48 13.73
N SER A 648 -0.25 16.19 12.61
CA SER A 648 -1.40 16.66 11.86
C SER A 648 -1.42 15.96 10.51
N VAL A 649 -2.50 15.23 10.23
CA VAL A 649 -2.63 14.41 9.02
C VAL A 649 -3.98 14.67 8.37
N LEU A 650 -3.93 15.01 7.10
CA LEU A 650 -5.07 15.17 6.22
C LEU A 650 -4.99 14.09 5.13
N SER A 651 -6.05 13.32 4.97
CA SER A 651 -6.09 12.27 3.96
C SER A 651 -7.36 12.37 3.12
N PHE A 652 -7.26 11.92 1.87
CA PHE A 652 -8.39 11.78 0.97
C PHE A 652 -8.45 10.35 0.44
N GLY A 653 -9.61 9.74 0.54
CA GLY A 653 -9.90 8.39 0.04
C GLY A 653 -10.89 8.44 -1.10
N ASP A 654 -10.98 7.32 -1.80
CA ASP A 654 -11.83 7.17 -2.96
C ASP A 654 -12.67 5.89 -2.83
N SER A 655 -13.96 6.00 -3.13
CA SER A 655 -14.86 4.84 -3.15
C SER A 655 -14.73 4.15 -4.49
N TRP A 656 -14.40 2.86 -4.46
CA TRP A 656 -14.22 2.03 -5.66
C TRP A 656 -13.09 2.48 -6.60
N ASP A 657 -12.00 2.94 -6.04
CA ASP A 657 -10.76 3.23 -6.74
C ASP A 657 -10.33 2.05 -7.65
N GLU A 658 -10.20 2.34 -8.95
CA GLU A 658 -9.85 1.34 -9.96
C GLU A 658 -8.38 0.91 -9.94
N THR A 659 -7.51 1.60 -9.20
CA THR A 659 -6.06 1.35 -9.12
C THR A 659 -5.66 0.73 -7.79
N LEU A 660 -6.35 1.07 -6.70
CA LEU A 660 -6.16 0.50 -5.38
C LEU A 660 -7.48 -0.01 -4.81
N TYR A 661 -7.48 -1.24 -4.31
CA TYR A 661 -8.70 -1.89 -3.83
C TYR A 661 -9.27 -1.16 -2.60
N GLY A 662 -10.44 -0.54 -2.76
CA GLY A 662 -11.09 0.29 -1.74
C GLY A 662 -11.16 -0.33 -0.33
N PRO A 663 -11.60 -1.59 -0.15
CA PRO A 663 -11.62 -2.23 1.16
C PRO A 663 -10.24 -2.34 1.83
N ALA A 664 -9.16 -2.44 1.06
CA ALA A 664 -7.80 -2.40 1.60
C ALA A 664 -7.38 -0.98 2.00
N GLN A 665 -7.86 0.06 1.31
CA GLN A 665 -7.72 1.46 1.72
C GLN A 665 -8.42 1.70 3.06
N VAL A 666 -9.63 1.15 3.26
CA VAL A 666 -10.36 1.28 4.53
C VAL A 666 -9.57 0.66 5.69
N SER A 667 -9.03 -0.56 5.51
CA SER A 667 -8.15 -1.19 6.52
C SER A 667 -6.92 -0.32 6.83
N TYR A 668 -6.24 0.18 5.79
CA TYR A 668 -5.06 1.05 5.92
C TYR A 668 -5.40 2.33 6.70
N ASN A 669 -6.49 3.00 6.34
CA ASN A 669 -6.92 4.24 6.97
C ASN A 669 -7.36 4.03 8.43
N ASN A 670 -8.05 2.93 8.73
CA ASN A 670 -8.41 2.61 10.12
C ASN A 670 -7.16 2.30 10.97
N ALA A 671 -6.20 1.54 10.42
CA ALA A 671 -4.92 1.28 11.05
C ALA A 671 -4.17 2.57 11.37
N PHE A 672 -4.16 3.51 10.43
CA PHE A 672 -3.56 4.83 10.58
C PHE A 672 -4.15 5.60 11.78
N GLY A 673 -5.47 5.51 11.98
CA GLY A 673 -6.19 6.16 13.09
C GLY A 673 -6.94 7.42 12.70
N PHE A 674 -7.40 7.52 11.44
CA PHE A 674 -8.20 8.65 10.98
C PHE A 674 -9.60 8.72 11.59
N GLU A 675 -10.07 9.92 11.85
CA GLU A 675 -11.51 10.20 11.89
C GLU A 675 -12.01 10.41 10.47
N THR A 676 -13.05 9.68 10.08
CA THR A 676 -13.62 9.78 8.73
C THR A 676 -14.79 10.74 8.74
N PHE A 677 -14.65 11.85 8.02
CA PHE A 677 -15.65 12.87 7.95
C PHE A 677 -16.49 12.77 6.68
N THR A 678 -17.78 13.07 6.84
CA THR A 678 -18.71 13.30 5.75
C THR A 678 -18.98 14.79 5.62
N SER A 679 -19.13 15.26 4.39
CA SER A 679 -19.61 16.61 4.09
C SER A 679 -20.72 16.56 3.04
N THR A 680 -21.27 17.71 2.64
CA THR A 680 -22.43 17.74 1.74
C THR A 680 -22.13 17.12 0.37
N GLY A 681 -23.10 16.37 -0.18
CA GLY A 681 -23.03 15.84 -1.55
C GLY A 681 -22.28 14.52 -1.63
N GLU A 682 -21.18 14.49 -2.38
CA GLU A 682 -20.42 13.28 -2.76
C GLU A 682 -19.27 12.96 -1.79
N TRP A 683 -19.10 13.76 -0.74
CA TRP A 683 -18.05 13.57 0.26
C TRP A 683 -18.50 12.59 1.36
N THR A 684 -18.66 11.34 0.96
CA THR A 684 -18.99 10.21 1.82
C THR A 684 -18.41 8.94 1.22
N ILE A 685 -18.21 7.92 2.05
CA ILE A 685 -17.91 6.57 1.57
C ILE A 685 -19.15 5.98 0.88
N ASP A 686 -18.96 5.29 -0.25
CA ASP A 686 -20.04 4.52 -0.87
C ASP A 686 -20.42 3.32 0.03
N GLY A 687 -21.67 3.27 0.47
CA GLY A 687 -22.18 2.21 1.35
C GLY A 687 -22.24 0.83 0.71
N THR A 688 -22.06 0.70 -0.60
CA THR A 688 -21.95 -0.57 -1.31
C THR A 688 -20.56 -1.18 -1.21
N MET A 689 -19.54 -0.39 -0.86
CA MET A 689 -18.17 -0.87 -0.74
C MET A 689 -18.03 -1.84 0.45
N PRO A 690 -17.42 -3.03 0.26
CA PRO A 690 -17.10 -3.91 1.37
C PRO A 690 -16.34 -3.16 2.46
N ALA A 691 -16.70 -3.44 3.71
CA ALA A 691 -16.19 -2.75 4.89
C ALA A 691 -16.56 -1.25 5.02
N ALA A 692 -17.39 -0.66 4.16
CA ALA A 692 -17.86 0.72 4.37
C ALA A 692 -18.49 0.91 5.76
N GLY A 693 -19.26 -0.09 6.24
CA GLY A 693 -19.87 -0.07 7.58
C GLY A 693 -18.91 -0.29 8.75
N THR A 694 -17.61 -0.51 8.51
CA THR A 694 -16.59 -0.59 9.59
C THR A 694 -16.04 0.77 9.99
N VAL A 695 -16.32 1.80 9.18
CA VAL A 695 -15.91 3.17 9.43
C VAL A 695 -17.17 4.00 9.63
N GLU A 696 -17.30 4.62 10.81
CA GLU A 696 -18.39 5.55 11.07
C GLU A 696 -18.09 6.89 10.40
N GLY A 697 -18.87 7.25 9.37
CA GLY A 697 -18.81 8.56 8.76
C GLY A 697 -19.45 9.59 9.69
N VAL A 698 -18.64 10.50 10.24
CA VAL A 698 -19.12 11.56 11.15
C VAL A 698 -19.35 12.84 10.36
N ALA A 699 -20.46 13.54 10.59
CA ALA A 699 -20.67 14.84 9.95
C ALA A 699 -19.58 15.83 10.37
N PHE A 700 -18.94 16.50 9.40
CA PHE A 700 -17.84 17.41 9.70
C PHE A 700 -18.31 18.55 10.64
N PRO A 701 -17.68 18.75 11.82
CA PRO A 701 -18.18 19.69 12.82
C PRO A 701 -17.74 21.15 12.60
N GLY A 702 -16.71 21.37 11.78
CA GLY A 702 -16.11 22.70 11.57
C GLY A 702 -16.62 23.44 10.33
N THR A 703 -16.04 24.61 10.09
CA THR A 703 -16.25 25.40 8.86
C THR A 703 -14.92 25.95 8.34
N ALA A 704 -14.90 26.56 7.16
CA ALA A 704 -13.71 27.26 6.67
C ALA A 704 -13.23 28.40 7.61
N ALA A 705 -14.16 29.05 8.33
CA ALA A 705 -13.84 30.13 9.27
C ALA A 705 -13.43 29.62 10.66
N GLU A 706 -13.83 28.40 11.01
CA GLU A 706 -13.52 27.73 12.28
C GLU A 706 -13.00 26.31 11.98
N PRO A 707 -11.72 26.17 11.60
CA PRO A 707 -11.13 24.89 11.26
C PRO A 707 -11.15 23.91 12.45
N TYR A 708 -11.39 22.63 12.17
CA TYR A 708 -11.40 21.60 13.20
C TYR A 708 -10.00 21.02 13.43
N SER A 709 -9.61 20.81 14.69
CA SER A 709 -8.26 20.39 15.07
C SER A 709 -8.28 19.58 16.38
N ALA A 710 -7.18 18.88 16.70
CA ALA A 710 -7.01 18.11 17.93
C ALA A 710 -8.17 17.14 18.20
N ASN A 711 -8.65 16.47 17.15
CA ASN A 711 -9.89 15.70 17.15
C ASN A 711 -9.71 14.25 17.62
N VAL A 712 -8.51 13.70 17.53
CA VAL A 712 -8.20 12.34 18.01
C VAL A 712 -7.14 12.38 19.09
N THR A 713 -7.24 11.44 20.03
CA THR A 713 -6.29 11.31 21.13
C THR A 713 -5.84 9.86 21.22
N TYR A 714 -4.52 9.65 21.17
CA TYR A 714 -3.89 8.33 21.23
C TYR A 714 -2.75 8.30 22.26
N GLY A 715 -2.30 7.09 22.62
CA GLY A 715 -1.17 6.88 23.52
C GLY A 715 -1.35 7.52 24.90
N ALA A 716 -0.33 8.26 25.36
CA ALA A 716 -0.29 9.00 26.63
C ALA A 716 -1.20 10.24 26.65
N ALA A 717 -2.38 10.14 26.04
CA ALA A 717 -3.32 11.24 25.80
C ALA A 717 -2.74 12.39 24.96
N VAL A 718 -1.92 12.07 23.96
CA VAL A 718 -1.43 13.05 22.99
C VAL A 718 -2.55 13.35 22.00
N ALA A 719 -2.88 14.63 21.86
CA ALA A 719 -3.86 15.08 20.88
C ALA A 719 -3.21 15.21 19.50
N HIS A 720 -3.94 14.79 18.47
CA HIS A 720 -3.55 14.89 17.06
C HIS A 720 -4.70 15.49 16.25
N THR A 721 -4.38 16.11 15.11
CA THR A 721 -5.38 16.37 14.08
C THR A 721 -5.29 15.26 13.04
N ALA A 722 -6.35 14.51 12.82
CA ALA A 722 -6.40 13.44 11.81
C ALA A 722 -7.76 13.44 11.11
N ALA A 723 -7.77 13.75 9.82
CA ALA A 723 -8.99 13.80 9.02
C ALA A 723 -8.87 12.97 7.76
N LEU A 724 -9.93 12.23 7.44
CA LEU A 724 -10.08 11.54 6.17
C LEU A 724 -11.42 11.92 5.53
N PHE A 725 -11.39 12.35 4.28
CA PHE A 725 -12.58 12.53 3.46
C PHE A 725 -12.59 11.50 2.34
N TYR A 726 -13.67 10.72 2.23
CA TYR A 726 -13.89 9.88 1.05
C TYR A 726 -14.69 10.66 0.01
N TRP A 727 -14.31 10.50 -1.25
CA TRP A 727 -15.20 10.80 -2.36
C TRP A 727 -16.00 9.54 -2.74
N SER A 728 -17.29 9.69 -2.97
CA SER A 728 -18.20 8.57 -3.23
C SER A 728 -18.11 8.01 -4.65
N LYS A 729 -17.27 8.60 -5.51
CA LYS A 729 -17.07 8.21 -6.91
C LYS A 729 -15.62 7.86 -7.16
N SER A 730 -15.36 6.85 -7.99
CA SER A 730 -14.02 6.39 -8.35
C SER A 730 -13.18 7.46 -9.08
N CYS A 731 -12.15 7.94 -8.43
CA CYS A 731 -11.07 8.65 -9.08
C CYS A 731 -9.78 8.58 -8.29
N HIS A 732 -8.94 7.61 -8.64
CA HIS A 732 -7.62 7.44 -8.07
C HIS A 732 -6.79 8.74 -8.04
N THR A 733 -6.91 9.57 -9.07
CA THR A 733 -6.13 10.81 -9.23
C THR A 733 -6.88 12.06 -8.76
N LEU A 734 -7.82 11.96 -7.81
CA LEU A 734 -8.67 13.08 -7.36
C LEU A 734 -7.94 14.36 -6.95
N VAL A 735 -6.72 14.24 -6.42
CA VAL A 735 -5.89 15.38 -5.99
C VAL A 735 -5.04 15.98 -7.10
N MET A 736 -4.95 15.36 -8.28
CA MET A 736 -4.08 15.84 -9.35
C MET A 736 -4.80 16.07 -10.65
N ALA A 737 -5.70 15.15 -11.00
CA ALA A 737 -6.35 15.15 -12.27
C ALA A 737 -7.59 16.05 -12.20
N PRO A 738 -7.80 16.88 -13.22
CA PRO A 738 -9.00 17.68 -13.36
C PRO A 738 -10.23 16.86 -13.78
N VAL A 739 -9.99 15.75 -14.47
CA VAL A 739 -11.01 14.88 -15.03
C VAL A 739 -10.77 13.48 -14.50
N CYS A 740 -11.85 12.82 -14.13
CA CYS A 740 -11.88 11.45 -13.67
C CYS A 740 -12.56 10.58 -14.72
N THR A 741 -12.11 9.34 -14.82
CA THR A 741 -12.68 8.36 -15.73
C THR A 741 -12.93 7.07 -14.96
N GLN A 742 -14.16 6.58 -15.02
CA GLN A 742 -14.55 5.26 -14.56
C GLN A 742 -14.62 4.33 -15.78
N ARG A 743 -13.88 3.23 -15.74
CA ARG A 743 -13.82 2.22 -16.80
C ARG A 743 -14.48 0.91 -16.41
N HIS A 744 -14.77 0.71 -15.13
CA HIS A 744 -15.27 -0.56 -14.63
C HIS A 744 -16.61 -0.41 -13.89
N GLU A 745 -17.44 -1.44 -13.99
CA GLU A 745 -18.68 -1.55 -13.22
C GLU A 745 -18.38 -1.77 -11.75
N GLN A 746 -19.14 -1.11 -10.88
CA GLN A 746 -19.08 -1.26 -9.43
C GLN A 746 -20.34 -2.00 -8.96
N PRO A 747 -20.26 -2.86 -7.93
CA PRO A 747 -19.07 -3.20 -7.14
C PRO A 747 -18.15 -4.21 -7.85
N PHE A 748 -16.84 -4.18 -7.56
CA PHE A 748 -15.90 -5.24 -7.96
C PHE A 748 -15.23 -5.90 -6.75
N PRO A 749 -14.95 -7.22 -6.79
CA PRO A 749 -15.15 -8.16 -7.91
C PRO A 749 -16.61 -8.65 -8.11
N PRO A 750 -16.97 -9.20 -9.30
CA PRO A 750 -16.11 -9.42 -10.47
C PRO A 750 -15.76 -8.11 -11.18
N ILE A 751 -14.62 -8.10 -11.87
CA ILE A 751 -14.18 -6.93 -12.64
C ILE A 751 -14.84 -7.00 -14.01
N VAL A 752 -15.67 -6.01 -14.32
CA VAL A 752 -16.37 -5.90 -15.61
C VAL A 752 -16.04 -4.53 -16.20
N GLU A 753 -15.44 -4.52 -17.39
CA GLU A 753 -15.16 -3.29 -18.13
C GLU A 753 -16.45 -2.75 -18.74
N LEU A 754 -16.66 -1.43 -18.64
CA LEU A 754 -17.79 -0.71 -19.23
C LEU A 754 -17.62 -0.66 -20.76
N GLU A 755 -18.72 -0.76 -21.50
CA GLU A 755 -18.70 -0.59 -22.97
C GLU A 755 -18.15 0.79 -23.38
N THR A 756 -18.42 1.82 -22.59
CA THR A 756 -17.85 3.15 -22.76
C THR A 756 -17.46 3.71 -21.40
N PRO A 757 -16.20 4.16 -21.20
CA PRO A 757 -15.79 4.81 -19.97
C PRO A 757 -16.66 6.03 -19.64
N VAL A 758 -16.99 6.20 -18.37
CA VAL A 758 -17.74 7.35 -17.88
C VAL A 758 -16.76 8.42 -17.41
N THR A 759 -16.84 9.61 -18.00
CA THR A 759 -15.98 10.75 -17.66
C THR A 759 -16.73 11.80 -16.85
N TYR A 760 -16.11 12.35 -15.81
CA TYR A 760 -16.68 13.44 -15.00
C TYR A 760 -15.60 14.36 -14.43
N ALA A 761 -16.03 15.53 -13.95
CA ALA A 761 -15.15 16.48 -13.29
C ALA A 761 -14.64 15.95 -11.95
N SER A 762 -13.34 16.11 -11.71
CA SER A 762 -12.67 15.82 -10.44
C SER A 762 -12.97 16.88 -9.38
N PRO A 763 -12.99 16.52 -8.08
CA PRO A 763 -13.10 17.45 -6.96
C PRO A 763 -11.78 18.17 -6.63
N VAL A 764 -10.78 18.13 -7.52
CA VAL A 764 -9.41 18.64 -7.28
C VAL A 764 -9.33 20.02 -6.61
N CYS A 765 -10.17 20.99 -7.00
CA CYS A 765 -10.14 22.32 -6.39
C CYS A 765 -10.67 22.34 -4.95
N ALA A 766 -11.68 21.52 -4.64
CA ALA A 766 -12.17 21.41 -3.27
C ALA A 766 -11.07 20.83 -2.38
N ILE A 767 -10.34 19.83 -2.87
CA ILE A 767 -9.19 19.21 -2.19
C ILE A 767 -8.06 20.21 -2.00
N HIS A 768 -7.63 20.89 -3.07
CA HIS A 768 -6.58 21.89 -3.00
C HIS A 768 -6.92 23.05 -2.07
N GLY A 769 -8.20 23.43 -1.96
CA GLY A 769 -8.66 24.38 -0.94
C GLY A 769 -8.41 23.90 0.48
N VAL A 770 -8.75 22.63 0.79
CA VAL A 770 -8.49 22.04 2.11
C VAL A 770 -6.99 21.89 2.37
N ILE A 771 -6.20 21.47 1.38
CA ILE A 771 -4.73 21.39 1.49
C ILE A 771 -4.14 22.77 1.79
N ARG A 772 -4.52 23.78 1.02
CA ARG A 772 -4.07 25.17 1.23
C ARG A 772 -4.39 25.62 2.66
N ASP A 773 -5.63 25.46 3.10
CA ASP A 773 -6.07 25.91 4.41
C ASP A 773 -5.34 25.15 5.54
N PHE A 774 -5.19 23.84 5.39
CA PHE A 774 -4.46 22.99 6.32
C PHE A 774 -2.99 23.41 6.45
N MET A 775 -2.29 23.56 5.32
CA MET A 775 -0.89 24.02 5.30
C MET A 775 -0.73 25.42 5.89
N ALA A 776 -1.68 26.33 5.65
CA ALA A 776 -1.67 27.68 6.20
C ALA A 776 -1.72 27.69 7.74
N THR A 777 -2.58 26.86 8.34
CA THR A 777 -2.68 26.74 9.80
C THR A 777 -1.39 26.21 10.44
N LEU A 778 -0.62 25.42 9.69
CA LEU A 778 0.63 24.83 10.15
C LEU A 778 1.86 25.74 9.98
N GLN A 779 1.74 26.94 9.39
CA GLN A 779 2.86 27.88 9.27
C GLN A 779 3.24 28.57 10.60
N GLY A 780 2.39 28.49 11.62
CA GLY A 780 2.67 29.04 12.95
C GLY A 780 3.69 28.21 13.75
N SER A 781 3.84 28.49 15.05
CA SER A 781 4.66 27.64 15.94
C SER A 781 3.96 26.33 16.32
N ASP A 782 2.62 26.34 16.38
CA ASP A 782 1.83 25.26 16.96
C ASP A 782 1.64 24.13 15.95
N ALA A 783 2.11 22.92 16.23
CA ALA A 783 2.09 21.78 15.30
C ALA A 783 0.69 21.15 15.08
N MET A 784 -0.37 21.89 15.42
CA MET A 784 -1.74 21.44 15.29
C MET A 784 -2.40 22.12 14.09
N GLY A 785 -2.55 21.36 13.01
CA GLY A 785 -3.23 21.81 11.81
C GLY A 785 -4.73 21.88 12.03
N GLY A 786 -5.37 22.83 11.36
CA GLY A 786 -6.82 22.94 11.27
C GLY A 786 -7.29 22.40 9.92
N VAL A 787 -8.33 21.57 9.95
CA VAL A 787 -8.97 21.00 8.76
C VAL A 787 -10.26 21.76 8.45
N THR A 788 -10.57 21.94 7.17
CA THR A 788 -11.80 22.57 6.68
C THR A 788 -12.56 21.58 5.79
N PRO A 789 -13.89 21.75 5.60
CA PRO A 789 -14.63 20.85 4.72
C PRO A 789 -14.31 21.13 3.24
N PRO A 790 -14.32 20.11 2.37
CA PRO A 790 -13.97 20.24 0.95
C PRO A 790 -15.09 20.89 0.12
N THR A 791 -15.21 22.22 0.20
CA THR A 791 -16.26 23.00 -0.49
C THR A 791 -15.71 24.07 -1.45
N ALA A 792 -14.39 24.15 -1.63
CA ALA A 792 -13.79 25.23 -2.40
C ALA A 792 -14.00 25.10 -3.90
N THR A 793 -14.25 26.23 -4.57
CA THR A 793 -14.23 26.34 -6.04
C THR A 793 -12.83 26.73 -6.50
N CYS A 794 -12.53 26.52 -7.78
CA CYS A 794 -11.23 26.88 -8.34
C CYS A 794 -10.97 28.39 -8.28
N ASP A 795 -12.01 29.21 -8.52
CA ASP A 795 -11.91 30.68 -8.35
C ASP A 795 -11.58 31.08 -6.90
N ALA A 796 -12.08 30.33 -5.92
CA ALA A 796 -11.80 30.58 -4.51
C ALA A 796 -10.39 30.14 -4.09
N VAL A 797 -9.79 29.18 -4.81
CA VAL A 797 -8.44 28.68 -4.54
C VAL A 797 -7.38 29.51 -5.27
N TYR A 798 -7.60 29.76 -6.57
CA TYR A 798 -6.61 30.33 -7.49
C TYR A 798 -6.92 31.77 -7.93
N GLY A 799 -8.04 32.35 -7.47
CA GLY A 799 -8.53 33.64 -7.95
C GLY A 799 -9.39 33.53 -9.21
N ALA A 800 -10.15 34.59 -9.53
CA ALA A 800 -10.96 34.65 -10.75
C ALA A 800 -10.05 34.59 -11.99
N GLN A 801 -10.31 33.63 -12.88
CA GLN A 801 -9.55 33.39 -14.12
C GLN A 801 -10.00 34.28 -15.28
#